data_AF-A0A2E8YW85-F1
#
_entry.id   AF-A0A2E8YW85-F1
#
_cell.length_a   1.000
_cell.length_b   1.000
_cell.length_c   1.000
_cell.angle_alpha   90.00
_cell.angle_beta   90.00
_cell.angle_gamma   90.00
#
_symmetry.space_group_name_H-M   'P 1'
#
loop_
_entity.id
_entity.type
_entity.pdbx_description
1 polymer ?
#
loop_
_entity_poly.entity_id
_entity_poly.type
_entity_poly.pdbx_seq_one_letter_code
_entity_poly.pdbx_strand_id
1 'polypeptide(L)'
;MLPVTVPASHGDAAHPGAGRRVSPALLALDEHLFNPDASQWLVIDAGNEAVPRTTIPSLVDGLELVGKGRIAALVGHLRDGAGVVDIDVPGPLGDFLAAEVADWLRRRDFWVLERPSGGAKGRWHLFFAHPDFHYAPAASRTGLAAEVGAYLQALAADVKVPRGELDLRDAVRPLTSPHRHGAVTKPTGDLRQALRDLKRTLPHAPPATPLRPRAKAKPSMVTHPSAAPSAASAGSGLVVPLALQRWKRQLRPDWRQYLLAGDVPAGSWSAGATKRRHAVDVDRSLVEAACTREMVWAIGDPELAWRLIRESHPTAMTKAKHQGFSWWLTYVWNELVRSAAEFNTDPDQKPRHVETPPADVVAAVAAGRVELETLMWAVPARQRPALLQVGHQLLDRALREGRLRVPCPERDLLLDTGLGDRKTVRAALARLNGRLGTLHTDCLSLTARDSTSYEFEFNSAPEQGGRQIPPPVFDPPPVPRGLWATLPRSSHALWRTLLRLDGPVDLADLGVKAGLVETSTDVLSKSQRSTAKSALVALAKAGMVRVDEHGHWQAATRPRSLQVEQESAAAYARQLEAVEAERAAYRAGTTSSWTAGRARAIKAAKAREKAWWDNLSPAARVERAAAKRLEFDQMSITQQAKLKAELAERRIRGGLAELDEYCAWLRSIPADEYVDRSVERKARFQGLSPAERGASIAAWNNHRRRYGLHTQGLAVPVQPTRSTADERQALLPDGEAVRDAMFLERQGALFQEADRQAAG
;
A
#
# COMPACT_ATOMS: atom_id res chain seq x y z
N MET A 1 15.31 7.39 -17.16
CA MET A 1 15.05 6.02 -17.65
C MET A 1 16.31 5.18 -17.41
N LEU A 2 16.18 4.03 -16.75
CA LEU A 2 17.30 3.09 -16.54
C LEU A 2 17.71 2.44 -17.88
N PRO A 3 18.98 2.05 -18.09
CA PRO A 3 19.37 1.27 -19.25
C PRO A 3 18.79 -0.15 -19.13
N VAL A 4 17.96 -0.56 -20.10
CA VAL A 4 17.51 -1.94 -20.26
C VAL A 4 18.62 -2.71 -20.97
N THR A 5 18.96 -3.88 -20.44
CA THR A 5 19.98 -4.75 -21.02
C THR A 5 19.29 -5.90 -21.72
N VAL A 6 19.37 -5.96 -23.04
CA VAL A 6 18.84 -7.09 -23.85
C VAL A 6 19.92 -8.17 -23.89
N PRO A 7 19.64 -9.41 -23.46
CA PRO A 7 20.58 -10.52 -23.61
C PRO A 7 20.89 -10.77 -25.10
N ALA A 8 22.15 -11.09 -25.42
CA ALA A 8 22.54 -11.43 -26.78
C ALA A 8 21.73 -12.64 -27.29
N SER A 9 21.20 -12.54 -28.50
CA SER A 9 20.60 -13.68 -29.21
C SER A 9 21.65 -14.75 -29.52
N HIS A 10 21.23 -16.00 -29.73
CA HIS A 10 22.11 -17.15 -30.02
C HIS A 10 23.12 -16.95 -31.18
N GLY A 11 22.88 -16.01 -32.11
CA GLY A 11 23.84 -15.68 -33.19
C GLY A 11 25.05 -14.81 -32.76
N ASP A 12 24.98 -14.15 -31.61
CA ASP A 12 26.04 -13.28 -31.04
C ASP A 12 26.76 -13.96 -29.85
N ALA A 13 26.55 -15.26 -29.66
CA ALA A 13 26.96 -16.03 -28.48
C ALA A 13 28.48 -16.27 -28.31
N ALA A 14 29.33 -15.46 -28.95
CA ALA A 14 30.79 -15.54 -28.78
C ALA A 14 31.29 -14.91 -27.46
N HIS A 15 30.45 -14.18 -26.71
CA HIS A 15 30.87 -13.52 -25.46
C HIS A 15 29.87 -13.67 -24.29
N PRO A 16 30.22 -14.38 -23.19
CA PRO A 16 29.36 -14.61 -22.02
C PRO A 16 29.04 -13.36 -21.15
N GLY A 17 29.29 -12.15 -21.64
CA GLY A 17 29.03 -10.88 -20.95
C GLY A 17 28.33 -9.82 -21.80
N ALA A 18 27.88 -10.15 -23.01
CA ALA A 18 27.35 -9.19 -23.98
C ALA A 18 25.87 -8.83 -23.75
N GLY A 19 25.51 -8.46 -22.52
CA GLY A 19 24.24 -7.78 -22.26
C GLY A 19 24.24 -6.43 -23.00
N ARG A 20 23.38 -6.27 -24.00
CA ARG A 20 23.36 -5.09 -24.85
C ARG A 20 22.58 -3.97 -24.18
N ARG A 21 23.25 -2.86 -23.84
CA ARG A 21 22.59 -1.63 -23.34
C ARG A 21 21.72 -1.02 -24.45
N VAL A 22 20.42 -0.92 -24.19
CA VAL A 22 19.46 -0.24 -25.07
C VAL A 22 19.58 1.28 -24.88
N SER A 23 19.60 2.04 -25.98
CA SER A 23 19.60 3.50 -25.94
C SER A 23 18.33 4.00 -25.23
N PRO A 24 18.43 4.89 -24.22
CA PRO A 24 17.25 5.45 -23.56
C PRO A 24 16.29 6.15 -24.52
N ALA A 25 16.80 6.74 -25.61
CA ALA A 25 15.96 7.38 -26.63
C ALA A 25 15.17 6.35 -27.47
N LEU A 26 15.74 5.17 -27.75
CA LEU A 26 15.03 4.08 -28.43
C LEU A 26 13.93 3.50 -27.54
N LEU A 27 14.25 3.25 -26.27
CA LEU A 27 13.27 2.76 -25.31
C LEU A 27 12.12 3.75 -25.14
N ALA A 28 12.42 5.05 -25.03
CA ALA A 28 11.41 6.09 -24.93
C ALA A 28 10.54 6.22 -26.19
N LEU A 29 11.10 5.99 -27.38
CA LEU A 29 10.33 5.94 -28.62
C LEU A 29 9.38 4.74 -28.61
N ASP A 30 9.86 3.56 -28.23
CA ASP A 30 9.02 2.36 -28.14
C ASP A 30 7.92 2.49 -27.07
N GLU A 31 8.24 3.02 -25.89
CA GLU A 31 7.25 3.31 -24.84
C GLU A 31 6.17 4.30 -25.29
N HIS A 32 6.47 5.16 -26.27
CA HIS A 32 5.54 6.17 -26.78
C HIS A 32 4.75 5.70 -28.01
N LEU A 33 5.30 4.79 -28.81
CA LEU A 33 4.69 4.22 -30.03
C LEU A 33 3.83 2.98 -29.75
N PHE A 34 4.20 2.16 -28.77
CA PHE A 34 3.53 0.89 -28.51
C PHE A 34 2.46 1.00 -27.44
N ASN A 35 1.49 0.10 -27.54
CA ASN A 35 0.43 -0.02 -26.56
C ASN A 35 0.96 -0.66 -25.26
N PRO A 36 0.77 -0.03 -24.09
CA PRO A 36 1.30 -0.54 -22.81
C PRO A 36 0.46 -1.69 -22.23
N ASP A 37 -0.60 -2.13 -22.92
CA ASP A 37 -1.38 -3.29 -22.52
C ASP A 37 -0.57 -4.59 -22.71
N ALA A 38 -0.44 -5.37 -21.64
CA ALA A 38 0.27 -6.66 -21.61
C ALA A 38 -0.29 -7.69 -22.60
N SER A 39 -1.54 -7.57 -23.02
CA SER A 39 -2.13 -8.41 -24.06
C SER A 39 -1.58 -8.12 -25.47
N GLN A 40 -0.93 -6.97 -25.64
CA GLN A 40 -0.41 -6.47 -26.91
C GLN A 40 1.08 -6.77 -27.10
N TRP A 41 1.69 -7.45 -26.13
CA TRP A 41 3.07 -7.92 -26.19
C TRP A 41 3.11 -9.42 -26.40
N LEU A 42 3.89 -9.86 -27.39
CA LEU A 42 4.12 -11.28 -27.67
C LEU A 42 5.59 -11.53 -27.95
N VAL A 43 6.07 -12.70 -27.55
CA VAL A 43 7.43 -13.17 -27.83
C VAL A 43 7.40 -14.23 -28.91
N ILE A 44 8.37 -14.20 -29.82
CA ILE A 44 8.54 -15.18 -30.90
C ILE A 44 9.88 -15.90 -30.81
N ASP A 45 9.94 -17.09 -31.36
CA ASP A 45 11.18 -17.85 -31.55
C ASP A 45 11.90 -17.50 -32.86
N ALA A 46 13.02 -18.18 -33.11
CA ALA A 46 13.82 -18.00 -34.33
C ALA A 46 13.06 -18.41 -35.60
N GLY A 47 12.08 -19.33 -35.48
CA GLY A 47 11.19 -19.78 -36.55
C GLY A 47 10.04 -18.81 -36.85
N ASN A 48 9.97 -17.68 -36.15
CA ASN A 48 8.87 -16.71 -36.24
C ASN A 48 7.53 -17.26 -35.71
N GLU A 49 7.58 -18.23 -34.79
CA GLU A 49 6.41 -18.75 -34.09
C GLU A 49 6.26 -18.11 -32.71
N ALA A 50 5.01 -17.85 -32.29
CA ALA A 50 4.74 -17.29 -30.97
C ALA A 50 5.06 -18.32 -29.86
N VAL A 51 5.85 -17.91 -28.86
CA VAL A 51 6.20 -18.78 -27.73
C VAL A 51 4.98 -18.90 -26.80
N PRO A 52 4.39 -20.10 -26.62
CA PRO A 52 3.16 -20.28 -25.85
C PRO A 52 3.32 -19.90 -24.37
N ARG A 53 2.20 -19.57 -23.71
CA ARG A 53 2.06 -19.34 -22.26
C ARG A 53 2.82 -18.16 -21.66
N THR A 54 3.66 -17.47 -22.42
CA THR A 54 4.38 -16.29 -21.95
C THR A 54 3.47 -15.06 -21.96
N THR A 55 3.07 -14.56 -20.79
CA THR A 55 2.42 -13.25 -20.67
C THR A 55 3.49 -12.21 -20.42
N ILE A 56 3.61 -11.21 -21.30
CA ILE A 56 4.61 -10.16 -21.18
C ILE A 56 3.99 -8.91 -20.54
N PRO A 57 4.31 -8.57 -19.28
CA PRO A 57 3.62 -7.49 -18.56
C PRO A 57 4.00 -6.09 -19.04
N SER A 58 5.21 -5.95 -19.59
CA SER A 58 5.75 -4.69 -20.10
C SER A 58 6.81 -4.93 -21.18
N LEU A 59 7.13 -3.89 -21.95
CA LEU A 59 8.24 -3.87 -22.90
C LEU A 59 9.55 -4.31 -22.22
N VAL A 60 9.84 -3.78 -21.03
CA VAL A 60 11.07 -4.09 -20.29
C VAL A 60 11.13 -5.57 -19.91
N ASP A 61 10.04 -6.13 -19.39
CA ASP A 61 9.96 -7.55 -19.06
C ASP A 61 10.17 -8.43 -20.30
N GLY A 62 9.56 -8.04 -21.44
CA GLY A 62 9.73 -8.75 -22.70
C GLY A 62 11.17 -8.74 -23.18
N LEU A 63 11.84 -7.59 -23.12
CA LEU A 63 13.24 -7.42 -23.52
C LEU A 63 14.21 -8.23 -22.65
N GLU A 64 13.92 -8.37 -21.35
CA GLU A 64 14.72 -9.21 -20.45
C GLU A 64 14.58 -10.72 -20.71
N LEU A 65 13.52 -11.14 -21.40
CA LEU A 65 13.30 -12.53 -21.81
C LEU A 65 13.95 -12.87 -23.16
N VAL A 66 14.27 -11.87 -23.98
CA VAL A 66 14.94 -12.09 -25.27
C VAL A 66 16.28 -12.79 -25.04
N GLY A 67 16.54 -13.87 -25.78
CA GLY A 67 17.73 -14.70 -25.64
C GLY A 67 17.63 -15.76 -24.54
N LYS A 68 16.51 -15.85 -23.79
CA LYS A 68 16.25 -16.93 -22.83
C LYS A 68 15.35 -18.00 -23.43
N GLY A 69 15.68 -19.26 -23.20
CA GLY A 69 14.95 -20.40 -23.75
C GLY A 69 14.81 -20.30 -25.27
N ARG A 70 13.58 -20.41 -25.79
CA ARG A 70 13.28 -20.27 -27.23
C ARG A 70 13.00 -18.83 -27.68
N ILE A 71 13.03 -17.85 -26.78
CA ILE A 71 12.59 -16.49 -27.08
C ILE A 71 13.69 -15.75 -27.85
N ALA A 72 13.42 -15.44 -29.12
CA ALA A 72 14.37 -14.81 -30.01
C ALA A 72 14.09 -13.31 -30.24
N ALA A 73 12.82 -12.89 -30.21
CA ALA A 73 12.45 -11.49 -30.38
C ALA A 73 11.11 -11.15 -29.70
N LEU A 74 10.91 -9.86 -29.42
CA LEU A 74 9.67 -9.29 -28.92
C LEU A 74 8.92 -8.60 -30.07
N VAL A 75 7.60 -8.75 -30.07
CA VAL A 75 6.67 -8.07 -30.98
C VAL A 75 5.63 -7.36 -30.12
N GLY A 76 5.32 -6.12 -30.47
CA GLY A 76 4.28 -5.34 -29.83
C GLY A 76 3.26 -4.85 -30.84
N HIS A 77 2.09 -4.45 -30.38
CA HIS A 77 1.16 -3.67 -31.19
C HIS A 77 1.30 -2.17 -30.92
N LEU A 78 1.22 -1.40 -32.00
CA LEU A 78 1.22 0.06 -31.97
C LEU A 78 -0.06 0.59 -31.33
N ARG A 79 0.03 1.77 -30.73
CA ARG A 79 -1.11 2.48 -30.17
C ARG A 79 -1.92 3.20 -31.26
N ASP A 80 -3.11 3.67 -30.90
CA ASP A 80 -3.86 4.61 -31.74
C ASP A 80 -3.04 5.89 -32.03
N GLY A 81 -3.11 6.34 -33.28
CA GLY A 81 -2.29 7.43 -33.82
C GLY A 81 -0.92 7.00 -34.35
N ALA A 82 -0.52 5.73 -34.21
CA ALA A 82 0.75 5.20 -34.74
C ALA A 82 0.52 4.04 -35.70
N GLY A 83 1.36 3.95 -36.73
CA GLY A 83 1.33 2.88 -37.73
C GLY A 83 2.73 2.50 -38.21
N VAL A 84 2.83 1.38 -38.93
CA VAL A 84 4.08 0.97 -39.55
C VAL A 84 3.85 0.38 -40.93
N VAL A 85 4.68 0.77 -41.89
CA VAL A 85 4.78 0.09 -43.19
C VAL A 85 5.92 -0.92 -43.13
N ASP A 86 5.62 -2.18 -43.38
CA ASP A 86 6.59 -3.26 -43.54
C ASP A 86 6.91 -3.44 -45.02
N ILE A 87 8.17 -3.20 -45.37
CA ILE A 87 8.72 -3.32 -46.73
C ILE A 87 9.58 -4.59 -46.75
N ASP A 88 9.05 -5.68 -47.30
CA ASP A 88 9.72 -6.98 -47.39
C ASP A 88 10.49 -7.19 -48.71
N VAL A 89 10.70 -6.11 -49.47
CA VAL A 89 11.45 -6.09 -50.73
C VAL A 89 12.95 -5.96 -50.46
N PRO A 90 13.81 -6.91 -50.86
CA PRO A 90 15.25 -6.80 -50.67
C PRO A 90 15.92 -5.92 -51.74
N GLY A 91 17.14 -5.46 -51.45
CA GLY A 91 18.02 -4.76 -52.39
C GLY A 91 17.67 -3.29 -52.65
N PRO A 92 18.26 -2.68 -53.70
CA PRO A 92 18.12 -1.25 -53.99
C PRO A 92 16.68 -0.79 -54.24
N LEU A 93 15.83 -1.68 -54.77
CA LEU A 93 14.41 -1.38 -54.96
C LEU A 93 13.71 -1.16 -53.61
N GLY A 94 14.04 -1.94 -52.59
CA GLY A 94 13.51 -1.75 -51.24
C GLY A 94 13.96 -0.44 -50.61
N ASP A 95 15.21 -0.03 -50.83
CA ASP A 95 15.73 1.28 -50.39
C ASP A 95 15.01 2.45 -51.09
N PHE A 96 14.73 2.32 -52.39
CA PHE A 96 13.93 3.29 -53.14
C PHE A 96 12.49 3.38 -52.59
N LEU A 97 11.83 2.23 -52.39
CA LEU A 97 10.47 2.18 -51.86
C LEU A 97 10.38 2.79 -50.46
N ALA A 98 11.39 2.57 -49.62
CA ALA A 98 11.44 3.17 -48.29
C ALA A 98 11.47 4.70 -48.36
N ALA A 99 12.32 5.27 -49.23
CA ALA A 99 12.41 6.71 -49.44
C ALA A 99 11.10 7.29 -49.99
N GLU A 100 10.51 6.64 -51.00
CA GLU A 100 9.28 7.08 -51.65
C GLU A 100 8.07 7.07 -50.70
N VAL A 101 7.93 6.02 -49.88
CA VAL A 101 6.86 5.96 -48.87
C VAL A 101 7.08 6.99 -47.76
N ALA A 102 8.32 7.15 -47.28
CA ALA A 102 8.64 8.14 -46.25
C ALA A 102 8.37 9.58 -46.72
N ASP A 103 8.72 9.90 -47.96
CA ASP A 103 8.46 11.21 -48.57
C ASP A 103 6.96 11.48 -48.75
N TRP A 104 6.21 10.49 -49.23
CA TRP A 104 4.75 10.59 -49.35
C TRP A 104 4.05 10.86 -48.01
N LEU A 105 4.49 10.20 -46.94
CA LEU A 105 3.99 10.39 -45.57
C LEU A 105 4.33 11.79 -45.04
N ARG A 106 5.59 12.24 -45.20
CA ARG A 106 6.03 13.57 -44.75
C ARG A 106 5.27 14.71 -45.43
N ARG A 107 4.96 14.59 -46.72
CA ARG A 107 4.15 15.57 -47.46
C ARG A 107 2.71 15.71 -46.95
N ARG A 108 2.26 14.79 -46.10
CA ARG A 108 0.94 14.76 -45.47
C ARG A 108 1.01 14.96 -43.96
N ASP A 109 2.08 15.62 -43.50
CA ASP A 109 2.29 15.98 -42.10
C ASP A 109 2.33 14.79 -41.12
N PHE A 110 2.64 13.58 -41.60
CA PHE A 110 2.94 12.46 -40.71
C PHE A 110 4.34 12.62 -40.12
N TRP A 111 4.47 12.31 -38.83
CA TRP A 111 5.78 12.00 -38.25
C TRP A 111 6.26 10.67 -38.83
N VAL A 112 7.54 10.56 -39.22
CA VAL A 112 8.10 9.36 -39.86
C VAL A 112 9.48 9.02 -39.29
N LEU A 113 9.72 7.74 -38.99
CA LEU A 113 10.99 7.18 -38.57
C LEU A 113 11.30 5.92 -39.37
N GLU A 114 12.44 5.92 -40.07
CA GLU A 114 12.86 4.83 -40.94
C GLU A 114 13.82 3.89 -40.19
N ARG A 115 13.58 2.58 -40.24
CA ARG A 115 14.43 1.56 -39.62
C ARG A 115 14.61 0.37 -40.54
N PRO A 116 15.84 -0.09 -40.83
CA PRO A 116 16.04 -1.36 -41.53
C PRO A 116 15.43 -2.53 -40.71
N SER A 117 14.84 -3.53 -41.35
CA SER A 117 14.10 -4.59 -40.62
C SER A 117 14.99 -5.60 -39.90
N GLY A 118 16.25 -5.75 -40.35
CA GLY A 118 17.24 -6.69 -39.82
C GLY A 118 17.18 -8.10 -40.42
N GLY A 119 16.29 -8.31 -41.40
CA GLY A 119 16.28 -9.52 -42.23
C GLY A 119 17.35 -9.46 -43.32
N ALA A 120 16.94 -9.02 -44.52
CA ALA A 120 17.84 -8.79 -45.66
C ALA A 120 18.06 -7.28 -45.88
N LYS A 121 19.19 -6.91 -46.49
CA LYS A 121 19.45 -5.52 -46.91
C LYS A 121 18.36 -5.06 -47.88
N GLY A 122 17.86 -3.84 -47.72
CA GLY A 122 16.75 -3.28 -48.50
C GLY A 122 15.38 -3.46 -47.87
N ARG A 123 15.23 -4.27 -46.82
CA ARG A 123 13.96 -4.43 -46.09
C ARG A 123 13.84 -3.40 -44.97
N TRP A 124 12.68 -2.77 -44.83
CA TRP A 124 12.47 -1.63 -43.94
C TRP A 124 11.17 -1.73 -43.13
N HIS A 125 11.21 -1.22 -41.90
CA HIS A 125 10.04 -0.84 -41.14
C HIS A 125 9.99 0.70 -41.09
N LEU A 126 8.96 1.30 -41.67
CA LEU A 126 8.71 2.73 -41.60
C LEU A 126 7.65 3.02 -40.54
N PHE A 127 8.08 3.47 -39.37
CA PHE A 127 7.18 3.89 -38.31
C PHE A 127 6.66 5.27 -38.63
N PHE A 128 5.36 5.50 -38.44
CA PHE A 128 4.77 6.81 -38.62
C PHE A 128 3.70 7.11 -37.56
N ALA A 129 3.39 8.39 -37.37
CA ALA A 129 2.37 8.83 -36.44
C ALA A 129 1.61 10.05 -36.93
N HIS A 130 0.30 10.06 -36.68
CA HIS A 130 -0.62 11.17 -36.92
C HIS A 130 -1.81 11.08 -35.95
N PRO A 131 -2.28 12.18 -35.34
CA PRO A 131 -3.34 12.15 -34.32
C PRO A 131 -4.61 11.40 -34.75
N ASP A 132 -5.02 11.59 -36.01
CA ASP A 132 -6.25 11.01 -36.56
C ASP A 132 -6.06 9.63 -37.22
N PHE A 133 -4.87 9.04 -37.10
CA PHE A 133 -4.60 7.72 -37.68
C PHE A 133 -5.12 6.60 -36.78
N HIS A 134 -6.02 5.77 -37.31
CA HIS A 134 -6.51 4.57 -36.64
C HIS A 134 -6.29 3.35 -37.52
N TYR A 135 -5.50 2.39 -37.02
CA TYR A 135 -5.28 1.16 -37.77
C TYR A 135 -6.58 0.35 -37.89
N ALA A 136 -6.80 -0.21 -39.09
CA ALA A 136 -7.83 -1.20 -39.32
C ALA A 136 -7.35 -2.25 -40.34
N PRO A 137 -7.82 -3.50 -40.23
CA PRO A 137 -7.60 -4.52 -41.25
C PRO A 137 -8.08 -4.04 -42.62
N ALA A 138 -7.41 -4.47 -43.69
CA ALA A 138 -7.66 -4.01 -45.07
C ALA A 138 -9.14 -3.94 -45.47
N ALA A 139 -9.94 -4.93 -45.08
CA ALA A 139 -11.38 -5.00 -45.38
C ALA A 139 -12.25 -3.93 -44.68
N SER A 140 -11.71 -3.22 -43.69
CA SER A 140 -12.40 -2.27 -42.82
C SER A 140 -11.69 -0.92 -42.69
N ARG A 141 -10.68 -0.66 -43.53
CA ARG A 141 -9.92 0.59 -43.50
C ARG A 141 -10.81 1.77 -43.86
N THR A 142 -10.69 2.84 -43.09
CA THR A 142 -11.36 4.14 -43.32
C THR A 142 -10.39 5.28 -42.99
N GLY A 143 -10.71 6.50 -43.44
CA GLY A 143 -9.88 7.68 -43.21
C GLY A 143 -8.43 7.50 -43.67
N LEU A 144 -7.49 8.02 -42.87
CA LEU A 144 -6.05 7.98 -43.17
C LEU A 144 -5.51 6.55 -43.38
N ALA A 145 -6.09 5.53 -42.72
CA ALA A 145 -5.67 4.15 -42.93
C ALA A 145 -6.03 3.62 -44.33
N ALA A 146 -7.16 4.06 -44.88
CA ALA A 146 -7.56 3.74 -46.25
C ALA A 146 -6.66 4.48 -47.26
N GLU A 147 -6.34 5.74 -46.99
CA GLU A 147 -5.45 6.54 -47.86
C GLU A 147 -4.04 5.95 -47.94
N VAL A 148 -3.41 5.64 -46.80
CA VAL A 148 -2.11 4.97 -46.75
C VAL A 148 -2.17 3.62 -47.45
N GLY A 149 -3.22 2.82 -47.18
CA GLY A 149 -3.39 1.51 -47.80
C GLY A 149 -3.55 1.58 -49.32
N ALA A 150 -4.33 2.55 -49.83
CA ALA A 150 -4.53 2.76 -51.26
C ALA A 150 -3.24 3.20 -51.97
N TYR A 151 -2.47 4.08 -51.32
CA TYR A 151 -1.16 4.51 -51.84
C TYR A 151 -0.18 3.33 -51.95
N LEU A 152 -0.05 2.53 -50.89
CA LEU A 152 0.85 1.36 -50.91
C LEU A 152 0.43 0.35 -51.98
N GLN A 153 -0.89 0.16 -52.18
CA GLN A 153 -1.41 -0.73 -53.22
C GLN A 153 -1.12 -0.21 -54.64
N ALA A 154 -1.27 1.10 -54.87
CA ALA A 154 -0.94 1.72 -56.16
C ALA A 154 0.57 1.65 -56.44
N LEU A 155 1.40 1.99 -55.45
CA LEU A 155 2.86 1.93 -55.56
C LEU A 155 3.32 0.50 -55.86
N ALA A 156 2.81 -0.50 -55.15
CA ALA A 156 3.13 -1.90 -55.39
C ALA A 156 2.76 -2.35 -56.82
N ALA A 157 1.63 -1.86 -57.36
CA ALA A 157 1.21 -2.16 -58.72
C ALA A 157 2.13 -1.51 -59.77
N ASP A 158 2.51 -0.25 -59.56
CA ASP A 158 3.40 0.50 -60.46
C ASP A 158 4.79 -0.13 -60.55
N VAL A 159 5.36 -0.51 -59.40
CA VAL A 159 6.69 -1.14 -59.34
C VAL A 159 6.66 -2.67 -59.52
N LYS A 160 5.48 -3.26 -59.77
CA LYS A 160 5.25 -4.69 -60.00
C LYS A 160 5.74 -5.60 -58.86
N VAL A 161 5.53 -5.17 -57.62
CA VAL A 161 5.84 -5.93 -56.41
C VAL A 161 4.56 -6.57 -55.83
N PRO A 162 4.62 -7.81 -55.31
CA PRO A 162 3.45 -8.43 -54.66
C PRO A 162 2.91 -7.58 -53.51
N ARG A 163 1.59 -7.47 -53.39
CA ARG A 163 0.91 -6.66 -52.35
C ARG A 163 1.35 -7.00 -50.91
N GLY A 164 1.76 -8.24 -50.66
CA GLY A 164 2.22 -8.68 -49.34
C GLY A 164 3.62 -8.18 -48.95
N GLU A 165 4.39 -7.64 -49.89
CA GLU A 165 5.74 -7.12 -49.64
C GLU A 165 5.77 -5.62 -49.30
N LEU A 166 4.63 -4.93 -49.42
CA LEU A 166 4.41 -3.52 -49.04
C LEU A 166 3.15 -3.45 -48.19
N ASP A 167 3.28 -3.74 -46.89
CA ASP A 167 2.14 -3.98 -46.02
C ASP A 167 2.03 -2.94 -44.89
N LEU A 168 0.79 -2.52 -44.61
CA LEU A 168 0.48 -1.65 -43.47
C LEU A 168 0.07 -2.52 -42.29
N ARG A 169 0.83 -2.44 -41.19
CA ARG A 169 0.66 -3.29 -40.01
C ARG A 169 0.44 -2.48 -38.73
N ASP A 170 -0.14 -3.15 -37.75
CA ASP A 170 -0.23 -2.71 -36.34
C ASP A 170 0.74 -3.45 -35.43
N ALA A 171 1.11 -4.68 -35.78
CA ALA A 171 2.04 -5.52 -35.03
C ALA A 171 3.43 -5.50 -35.67
N VAL A 172 4.45 -5.11 -34.90
CA VAL A 172 5.84 -5.10 -35.37
C VAL A 172 6.81 -5.26 -34.19
N ARG A 173 8.05 -5.63 -34.50
CA ARG A 173 9.13 -5.65 -33.50
C ARG A 173 9.45 -4.22 -33.06
N PRO A 174 9.48 -3.92 -31.74
CA PRO A 174 9.96 -2.65 -31.23
C PRO A 174 11.35 -2.31 -31.75
N LEU A 175 11.68 -1.02 -31.77
CA LEU A 175 13.00 -0.52 -32.15
C LEU A 175 14.12 -1.13 -31.29
N THR A 176 13.82 -1.44 -30.03
CA THR A 176 14.73 -2.04 -29.07
C THR A 176 14.83 -3.57 -29.17
N SER A 177 13.88 -4.23 -29.83
CA SER A 177 13.93 -5.68 -30.02
C SER A 177 14.87 -6.06 -31.18
N PRO A 178 15.73 -7.09 -31.01
CA PRO A 178 16.50 -7.64 -32.11
C PRO A 178 15.58 -8.31 -33.14
N HIS A 179 16.15 -8.54 -34.33
CA HIS A 179 15.61 -9.51 -35.27
C HIS A 179 15.72 -10.92 -34.68
N ARG A 180 14.86 -11.84 -35.10
CA ARG A 180 14.82 -13.23 -34.60
C ARG A 180 16.11 -14.04 -34.84
N HIS A 181 16.95 -13.61 -35.77
CA HIS A 181 18.29 -14.18 -36.01
C HIS A 181 19.42 -13.38 -35.34
N GLY A 182 19.09 -12.40 -34.50
CA GLY A 182 20.03 -11.64 -33.70
C GLY A 182 20.46 -10.28 -34.23
N ALA A 183 20.25 -10.01 -35.51
CA ALA A 183 20.58 -8.72 -36.11
C ALA A 183 19.81 -7.58 -35.42
N VAL A 184 20.52 -6.56 -34.95
CA VAL A 184 19.90 -5.33 -34.44
C VAL A 184 20.21 -4.19 -35.38
N THR A 185 19.15 -3.59 -35.88
CA THR A 185 19.19 -2.44 -36.78
C THR A 185 18.97 -1.15 -36.01
N LYS A 186 19.60 -0.07 -36.47
CA LYS A 186 19.46 1.26 -35.90
C LYS A 186 18.54 2.10 -36.79
N PRO A 187 17.55 2.84 -36.25
CA PRO A 187 16.80 3.80 -37.03
C PRO A 187 17.69 4.91 -37.57
N THR A 188 17.31 5.50 -38.70
CA THR A 188 18.02 6.63 -39.31
C THR A 188 17.72 7.94 -38.56
N GLY A 189 18.63 8.91 -38.64
CA GLY A 189 18.44 10.26 -38.05
C GLY A 189 18.75 10.40 -36.55
N ASP A 190 18.40 11.57 -35.98
CA ASP A 190 18.55 11.89 -34.55
C ASP A 190 17.33 11.42 -33.75
N LEU A 191 17.52 10.37 -32.95
CA LEU A 191 16.49 9.76 -32.11
C LEU A 191 15.92 10.71 -31.04
N ARG A 192 16.71 11.66 -30.54
CA ARG A 192 16.21 12.62 -29.53
C ARG A 192 15.27 13.63 -30.17
N GLN A 193 15.61 14.10 -31.37
CA GLN A 193 14.74 14.97 -32.16
C GLN A 193 13.47 14.22 -32.57
N ALA A 194 13.61 12.99 -33.08
CA ALA A 194 12.48 12.14 -33.43
C ALA A 194 11.50 11.94 -32.25
N LEU A 195 12.02 11.69 -31.04
CA LEU A 195 11.20 11.57 -29.83
C LEU A 195 10.49 12.88 -29.45
N ARG A 196 11.17 14.03 -29.58
CA ARG A 196 10.56 15.35 -29.33
C ARG A 196 9.41 15.61 -30.30
N ASP A 197 9.63 15.35 -31.59
CA ASP A 197 8.62 15.56 -32.63
C ASP A 197 7.46 14.58 -32.49
N LEU A 198 7.73 13.33 -32.10
CA LEU A 198 6.70 12.35 -31.79
C LEU A 198 5.84 12.82 -30.61
N LYS A 199 6.44 13.34 -29.54
CA LYS A 199 5.70 13.90 -28.40
C LYS A 199 4.94 15.17 -28.74
N ARG A 200 5.35 15.92 -29.76
CA ARG A 200 4.57 17.05 -30.26
C ARG A 200 3.35 16.57 -31.05
N THR A 201 3.52 15.54 -31.86
CA THR A 201 2.45 14.93 -32.68
C THR A 201 1.44 14.19 -31.80
N LEU A 202 1.93 13.46 -30.81
CA LEU A 202 1.18 12.61 -29.91
C LEU A 202 1.53 12.97 -28.45
N PRO A 203 0.99 14.06 -27.88
CA PRO A 203 1.44 14.58 -26.59
C PRO A 203 1.13 13.69 -25.40
N HIS A 204 0.03 12.95 -25.46
CA HIS A 204 -0.37 12.09 -24.35
C HIS A 204 0.37 10.76 -24.37
N ALA A 205 0.72 10.29 -23.17
CA ALA A 205 1.19 8.94 -22.96
C ALA A 205 0.12 7.94 -23.43
N PRO A 206 0.52 6.79 -23.99
CA PRO A 206 -0.43 5.82 -24.51
C PRO A 206 -1.35 5.30 -23.40
N PRO A 207 -2.69 5.41 -23.52
CA PRO A 207 -3.59 4.69 -22.65
C PRO A 207 -3.59 3.19 -23.01
N ALA A 208 -3.71 2.31 -22.01
CA ALA A 208 -3.85 0.88 -22.27
C ALA A 208 -5.18 0.61 -22.98
N THR A 209 -5.13 0.18 -24.24
CA THR A 209 -6.32 -0.08 -25.07
C THR A 209 -6.23 -1.47 -25.68
N PRO A 210 -7.19 -2.38 -25.43
CA PRO A 210 -7.12 -3.71 -26.02
C PRO A 210 -7.41 -3.64 -27.52
N LEU A 211 -6.55 -4.20 -28.37
CA LEU A 211 -6.89 -4.44 -29.76
C LEU A 211 -7.96 -5.54 -29.86
N ARG A 212 -8.88 -5.40 -30.84
CA ARG A 212 -10.00 -6.34 -31.01
C ARG A 212 -9.50 -7.79 -31.17
N PRO A 213 -10.22 -8.79 -30.61
CA PRO A 213 -9.73 -10.17 -30.54
C PRO A 213 -9.50 -10.79 -31.92
N ARG A 214 -8.33 -11.40 -32.12
CA ARG A 214 -8.02 -12.26 -33.28
C ARG A 214 -8.50 -13.70 -33.01
N ALA A 215 -9.19 -14.30 -33.97
CA ALA A 215 -9.66 -15.69 -33.89
C ALA A 215 -8.47 -16.68 -33.80
N LYS A 216 -8.59 -17.68 -32.91
CA LYS A 216 -7.52 -18.61 -32.52
C LYS A 216 -7.13 -19.58 -33.64
N ALA A 217 -5.84 -19.61 -34.01
CA ALA A 217 -5.21 -20.74 -34.69
C ALA A 217 -4.61 -21.72 -33.66
N LYS A 218 -4.76 -23.03 -33.88
CA LYS A 218 -4.27 -24.12 -33.01
C LYS A 218 -2.79 -24.43 -33.31
N PRO A 219 -1.92 -24.67 -32.31
CA PRO A 219 -0.58 -25.19 -32.52
C PRO A 219 -0.52 -26.73 -32.44
N SER A 220 0.35 -27.31 -33.28
CA SER A 220 0.73 -28.73 -33.29
C SER A 220 1.92 -28.99 -32.36
N MET A 221 1.99 -30.20 -31.79
CA MET A 221 3.00 -30.68 -30.83
C MET A 221 4.21 -31.32 -31.51
N VAL A 222 5.44 -31.06 -31.04
CA VAL A 222 6.57 -32.03 -31.03
C VAL A 222 7.52 -31.72 -29.83
N THR A 223 8.16 -32.77 -29.29
CA THR A 223 8.77 -33.00 -27.97
C THR A 223 10.32 -33.09 -27.91
N HIS A 224 10.93 -32.57 -26.81
CA HIS A 224 12.15 -32.98 -26.02
C HIS A 224 13.58 -33.03 -26.64
N PRO A 225 14.72 -33.09 -25.86
CA PRO A 225 15.05 -32.78 -24.43
C PRO A 225 16.38 -31.97 -24.17
N SER A 226 16.69 -31.75 -22.87
CA SER A 226 17.70 -30.91 -22.17
C SER A 226 19.18 -31.36 -22.12
N ALA A 227 20.11 -30.43 -21.79
CA ALA A 227 21.37 -30.69 -21.06
C ALA A 227 21.93 -29.44 -20.32
N ALA A 228 22.61 -29.64 -19.19
CA ALA A 228 23.03 -28.68 -18.15
C ALA A 228 24.52 -28.20 -18.27
N PRO A 229 24.99 -27.20 -17.48
CA PRO A 229 26.19 -26.40 -17.77
C PRO A 229 27.44 -26.74 -16.92
N SER A 230 28.61 -26.26 -17.35
CA SER A 230 29.90 -26.29 -16.63
C SER A 230 30.53 -24.90 -16.52
N ALA A 231 31.29 -24.68 -15.45
CA ALA A 231 31.71 -23.40 -14.89
C ALA A 231 33.19 -23.02 -15.17
N ALA A 232 33.47 -21.74 -14.92
CA ALA A 232 34.73 -21.10 -14.51
C ALA A 232 35.80 -20.71 -15.56
N SER A 233 36.12 -19.40 -15.63
CA SER A 233 37.31 -18.81 -14.95
C SER A 233 37.47 -17.30 -15.26
N ALA A 234 38.31 -16.62 -14.48
CA ALA A 234 38.30 -15.19 -14.15
C ALA A 234 39.36 -14.32 -14.88
N GLY A 235 39.22 -12.98 -14.78
CA GLY A 235 40.38 -12.07 -14.64
C GLY A 235 40.27 -10.64 -15.20
N SER A 236 40.19 -9.64 -14.29
CA SER A 236 40.82 -8.28 -14.32
C SER A 236 39.86 -7.08 -14.09
N GLY A 237 40.13 -6.31 -13.02
CA GLY A 237 39.49 -5.01 -12.70
C GLY A 237 38.40 -5.04 -11.62
N LEU A 238 38.62 -5.77 -10.53
CA LEU A 238 37.58 -6.03 -9.54
C LEU A 238 37.29 -4.83 -8.63
N VAL A 239 36.07 -4.30 -8.75
CA VAL A 239 35.36 -3.59 -7.69
C VAL A 239 35.44 -4.43 -6.41
N VAL A 240 35.88 -3.85 -5.28
CA VAL A 240 35.76 -4.54 -3.98
C VAL A 240 34.28 -4.81 -3.74
N PRO A 241 33.82 -6.08 -3.73
CA PRO A 241 32.41 -6.36 -3.53
C PRO A 241 32.04 -6.00 -2.10
N LEU A 242 31.13 -5.04 -1.93
CA LEU A 242 30.48 -4.86 -0.64
C LEU A 242 29.61 -6.10 -0.40
N ALA A 243 30.00 -6.97 0.54
CA ALA A 243 29.34 -8.25 0.84
C ALA A 243 27.88 -8.10 1.35
N LEU A 244 27.34 -6.88 1.39
CA LEU A 244 26.06 -6.53 1.99
C LEU A 244 25.16 -5.78 0.99
N GLN A 245 24.78 -6.44 -0.11
CA GLN A 245 23.72 -5.97 -1.02
C GLN A 245 22.29 -6.09 -0.45
N ARG A 246 22.12 -6.28 0.87
CA ARG A 246 20.80 -6.61 1.45
C ARG A 246 19.84 -5.42 1.61
N TRP A 247 20.28 -4.17 1.46
CA TRP A 247 19.43 -3.00 1.74
C TRP A 247 19.72 -1.81 0.82
N LYS A 248 19.30 -1.87 -0.45
CA LYS A 248 19.32 -0.67 -1.32
C LYS A 248 18.22 0.29 -0.88
N ARG A 249 18.60 1.44 -0.32
CA ARG A 249 17.69 2.54 0.04
C ARG A 249 17.83 3.70 -0.94
N GLN A 250 16.79 4.51 -1.11
CA GLN A 250 16.92 5.75 -1.89
C GLN A 250 17.92 6.70 -1.20
N LEU A 251 18.68 7.47 -1.99
CA LEU A 251 19.51 8.56 -1.48
C LEU A 251 18.61 9.55 -0.72
N ARG A 252 19.00 9.92 0.50
CA ARG A 252 18.23 10.81 1.38
C ARG A 252 17.88 12.12 0.65
N PRO A 253 16.69 12.71 0.91
CA PRO A 253 16.24 13.93 0.25
C PRO A 253 17.27 15.06 0.29
N ASP A 254 17.93 15.26 1.43
CA ASP A 254 18.91 16.34 1.64
C ASP A 254 20.13 16.19 0.70
N TRP A 255 20.65 14.98 0.54
CA TRP A 255 21.77 14.69 -0.37
C TRP A 255 21.35 14.72 -1.84
N ARG A 256 20.08 14.41 -2.11
CA ARG A 256 19.48 14.57 -3.45
C ARG A 256 19.38 16.06 -3.80
N GLN A 257 18.96 16.90 -2.86
CA GLN A 257 18.90 18.35 -3.04
C GLN A 257 20.29 18.95 -3.22
N TYR A 258 21.29 18.49 -2.47
CA TYR A 258 22.70 18.86 -2.71
C TYR A 258 23.16 18.55 -4.13
N LEU A 259 22.89 17.33 -4.63
CA LEU A 259 23.27 16.96 -6.00
C LEU A 259 22.44 17.70 -7.07
N LEU A 260 21.20 18.10 -6.81
CA LEU A 260 20.35 18.76 -7.80
C LEU A 260 20.52 20.28 -7.84
N ALA A 261 20.64 20.93 -6.68
CA ALA A 261 20.63 22.38 -6.52
C ALA A 261 21.96 22.94 -5.97
N GLY A 262 22.87 22.09 -5.50
CA GLY A 262 24.12 22.52 -4.86
C GLY A 262 23.96 22.93 -3.39
N ASP A 263 22.76 22.78 -2.82
CA ASP A 263 22.46 23.14 -1.44
C ASP A 263 23.13 22.16 -0.47
N VAL A 264 24.15 22.61 0.26
CA VAL A 264 24.86 21.77 1.23
C VAL A 264 23.90 21.39 2.38
N PRO A 265 23.73 20.09 2.71
CA PRO A 265 22.83 19.68 3.79
C PRO A 265 23.26 20.28 5.13
N ALA A 266 22.33 20.49 6.07
CA ALA A 266 22.71 20.97 7.40
C ALA A 266 23.62 19.94 8.12
N GLY A 267 24.74 20.39 8.68
CA GLY A 267 25.71 19.53 9.36
C GLY A 267 26.97 20.28 9.82
N SER A 268 27.83 19.60 10.59
CA SER A 268 29.13 20.15 11.03
C SER A 268 30.17 20.00 9.93
N TRP A 269 30.22 20.96 9.00
CA TRP A 269 31.13 20.97 7.85
C TRP A 269 32.33 21.91 8.02
N SER A 270 32.54 22.45 9.23
CA SER A 270 33.70 23.26 9.56
C SER A 270 34.90 22.36 9.84
N ALA A 271 35.97 22.52 9.06
CA ALA A 271 37.26 21.95 9.43
C ALA A 271 37.72 22.60 10.76
N GLY A 272 37.97 21.77 11.76
CA GLY A 272 38.70 22.22 12.94
C GLY A 272 40.08 22.73 12.52
N ALA A 273 40.42 23.94 12.98
CA ALA A 273 41.70 24.64 12.88
C ALA A 273 42.02 25.39 11.57
N THR A 274 41.51 26.61 11.44
CA THR A 274 42.36 27.79 11.24
C THR A 274 41.66 29.06 11.74
N LYS A 275 42.27 29.70 12.74
CA LYS A 275 41.85 30.99 13.30
C LYS A 275 41.90 32.08 12.22
N ARG A 276 40.77 32.44 11.60
CA ARG A 276 40.49 33.82 11.17
C ARG A 276 39.04 34.14 11.47
N ARG A 277 38.82 35.11 12.36
CA ARG A 277 37.51 35.65 12.70
C ARG A 277 36.88 36.15 11.39
N HIS A 278 35.70 35.63 11.05
CA HIS A 278 34.77 36.09 9.99
C HIS A 278 34.69 35.34 8.64
N ALA A 279 35.15 34.09 8.52
CA ALA A 279 34.70 33.21 7.43
C ALA A 279 34.41 31.80 7.97
N VAL A 280 33.13 31.39 7.96
CA VAL A 280 32.74 29.99 8.17
C VAL A 280 32.83 29.29 6.82
N ASP A 281 34.05 29.04 6.35
CA ASP A 281 34.26 28.31 5.10
C ASP A 281 33.91 26.83 5.31
N VAL A 282 32.88 26.37 4.60
CA VAL A 282 32.45 24.97 4.54
C VAL A 282 33.56 24.15 3.87
N ASP A 283 34.09 23.13 4.55
CA ASP A 283 35.05 22.20 3.94
C ASP A 283 34.33 21.29 2.94
N ARG A 284 34.47 21.65 1.66
CA ARG A 284 33.86 20.94 0.53
C ARG A 284 34.34 19.50 0.42
N SER A 285 35.57 19.18 0.87
CA SER A 285 36.07 17.80 0.83
C SER A 285 35.29 16.89 1.78
N LEU A 286 34.90 17.39 2.97
CA LEU A 286 34.09 16.65 3.93
C LEU A 286 32.66 16.45 3.43
N VAL A 287 32.08 17.45 2.79
CA VAL A 287 30.74 17.37 2.18
C VAL A 287 30.73 16.34 1.03
N GLU A 288 31.72 16.37 0.15
CA GLU A 288 31.84 15.43 -0.98
C GLU A 288 32.11 13.99 -0.52
N ALA A 289 32.93 13.80 0.52
CA ALA A 289 33.17 12.49 1.12
C ALA A 289 31.89 11.94 1.81
N ALA A 290 31.15 12.78 2.54
CA ALA A 290 29.90 12.39 3.18
C ALA A 290 28.80 12.07 2.16
N CYS A 291 28.71 12.84 1.07
CA CYS A 291 27.82 12.53 -0.05
C CYS A 291 28.20 11.20 -0.72
N THR A 292 29.50 10.97 -0.96
CA THR A 292 30.01 9.71 -1.53
C THR A 292 29.71 8.53 -0.60
N ARG A 293 29.85 8.69 0.72
CA ARG A 293 29.50 7.65 1.70
C ARG A 293 28.02 7.28 1.60
N GLU A 294 27.13 8.27 1.50
CA GLU A 294 25.70 8.01 1.32
C GLU A 294 25.39 7.32 -0.02
N MET A 295 26.11 7.66 -1.08
CA MET A 295 26.02 6.96 -2.36
C MET A 295 26.51 5.51 -2.27
N VAL A 296 27.56 5.22 -1.51
CA VAL A 296 28.02 3.83 -1.26
C VAL A 296 26.89 3.01 -0.62
N TRP A 297 26.19 3.54 0.38
CA TRP A 297 25.09 2.84 1.07
C TRP A 297 23.77 2.79 0.29
N ALA A 298 23.40 3.87 -0.40
CA ALA A 298 22.14 3.96 -1.13
C ALA A 298 22.19 3.28 -2.51
N ILE A 299 23.33 3.41 -3.20
CA ILE A 299 23.48 3.04 -4.60
C ILE A 299 24.32 1.76 -4.72
N GLY A 300 25.45 1.68 -4.00
CA GLY A 300 26.33 0.50 -3.98
C GLY A 300 26.99 0.16 -5.32
N ASP A 301 26.77 0.99 -6.35
CA ASP A 301 27.35 0.88 -7.69
C ASP A 301 28.16 2.15 -8.00
N PRO A 302 29.50 2.04 -8.11
CA PRO A 302 30.37 3.19 -8.38
C PRO A 302 30.09 3.85 -9.73
N GLU A 303 29.68 3.10 -10.76
CA GLU A 303 29.41 3.67 -12.08
C GLU A 303 28.13 4.50 -12.08
N LEU A 304 27.12 4.07 -11.32
CA LEU A 304 25.86 4.81 -11.16
C LEU A 304 26.05 6.03 -10.27
N ALA A 305 26.77 5.90 -9.16
CA ALA A 305 27.09 7.03 -8.28
C ALA A 305 27.96 8.07 -8.99
N TRP A 306 28.92 7.65 -9.82
CA TRP A 306 29.71 8.58 -10.62
C TRP A 306 28.89 9.33 -11.67
N ARG A 307 27.91 8.67 -12.29
CA ARG A 307 26.97 9.36 -13.20
C ARG A 307 26.19 10.46 -12.48
N LEU A 308 25.71 10.19 -11.26
CA LEU A 308 25.05 11.21 -10.44
C LEU A 308 25.99 12.36 -10.08
N ILE A 309 27.25 12.07 -9.75
CA ILE A 309 28.26 13.11 -9.53
C ILE A 309 28.43 13.94 -10.80
N ARG A 310 28.63 13.32 -11.97
CA ARG A 310 28.85 14.05 -13.22
C ARG A 310 27.66 14.91 -13.64
N GLU A 311 26.44 14.42 -13.40
CA GLU A 311 25.18 15.08 -13.77
C GLU A 311 24.64 16.02 -12.69
N SER A 312 25.30 16.08 -11.52
CA SER A 312 24.92 16.97 -10.41
C SER A 312 25.22 18.44 -10.71
N HIS A 313 24.57 19.33 -9.96
CA HIS A 313 24.74 20.78 -9.99
C HIS A 313 26.23 21.19 -10.05
N PRO A 314 26.62 22.24 -10.80
CA PRO A 314 28.03 22.62 -10.97
C PRO A 314 28.80 22.86 -9.67
N THR A 315 28.13 23.30 -8.61
CA THR A 315 28.73 23.53 -7.29
C THR A 315 28.78 22.30 -6.40
N ALA A 316 28.15 21.19 -6.79
CA ALA A 316 28.18 19.92 -6.09
C ALA A 316 29.30 19.02 -6.64
N MET A 317 29.96 18.29 -5.75
CA MET A 317 30.97 17.28 -6.10
C MET A 317 32.10 17.80 -6.99
N THR A 318 32.49 19.07 -6.78
CA THR A 318 33.49 19.82 -7.55
C THR A 318 34.87 19.17 -7.58
N LYS A 319 35.37 18.69 -6.43
CA LYS A 319 36.69 18.07 -6.33
C LYS A 319 36.69 16.71 -7.02
N ALA A 320 35.64 15.92 -6.80
CA ALA A 320 35.43 14.66 -7.53
C ALA A 320 35.41 14.91 -9.04
N LYS A 321 34.58 15.84 -9.54
CA LYS A 321 34.50 16.20 -10.96
C LYS A 321 35.84 16.66 -11.55
N HIS A 322 36.61 17.46 -10.80
CA HIS A 322 37.92 17.95 -11.23
C HIS A 322 38.96 16.82 -11.34
N GLN A 323 39.01 15.91 -10.37
CA GLN A 323 40.02 14.84 -10.32
C GLN A 323 39.64 13.60 -11.15
N GLY A 324 38.37 13.45 -11.51
CA GLY A 324 37.91 12.41 -12.43
C GLY A 324 37.59 11.06 -11.79
N PHE A 325 37.02 10.17 -12.60
CA PHE A 325 36.41 8.91 -12.15
C PHE A 325 37.42 7.97 -11.49
N SER A 326 38.58 7.78 -12.13
CA SER A 326 39.60 6.86 -11.65
C SER A 326 40.16 7.27 -10.29
N TRP A 327 40.32 8.58 -10.06
CA TRP A 327 40.75 9.11 -8.77
C TRP A 327 39.67 8.94 -7.71
N TRP A 328 38.43 9.34 -8.01
CA TRP A 328 37.32 9.20 -7.08
C TRP A 328 37.05 7.74 -6.73
N LEU A 329 37.11 6.84 -7.70
CA LEU A 329 36.92 5.40 -7.49
C LEU A 329 38.03 4.84 -6.57
N THR A 330 39.28 5.13 -6.89
CA THR A 330 40.44 4.56 -6.17
C THR A 330 40.59 5.12 -4.75
N TYR A 331 40.45 6.44 -4.59
CA TYR A 331 40.85 7.14 -3.36
C TYR A 331 39.68 7.61 -2.49
N VAL A 332 38.45 7.60 -3.01
CA VAL A 332 37.27 8.06 -2.25
C VAL A 332 36.26 6.93 -2.11
N TRP A 333 35.82 6.34 -3.22
CA TRP A 333 34.84 5.25 -3.21
C TRP A 333 35.41 3.97 -2.59
N ASN A 334 36.55 3.47 -3.07
CA ASN A 334 37.15 2.24 -2.56
C ASN A 334 37.63 2.38 -1.10
N GLU A 335 38.05 3.58 -0.69
CA GLU A 335 38.40 3.87 0.71
C GLU A 335 37.15 3.87 1.60
N LEU A 336 36.05 4.51 1.17
CA LEU A 336 34.78 4.50 1.90
C LEU A 336 34.11 3.12 1.91
N VAL A 337 34.31 2.31 0.87
CA VAL A 337 33.90 0.90 0.81
C VAL A 337 34.74 0.06 1.77
N ARG A 338 36.06 0.29 1.85
CA ARG A 338 36.94 -0.37 2.84
C ARG A 338 36.59 0.04 4.27
N SER A 339 36.37 1.32 4.54
CA SER A 339 35.88 1.81 5.83
C SER A 339 34.46 1.30 6.16
N ALA A 340 33.56 1.23 5.18
CA ALA A 340 32.23 0.62 5.37
C ALA A 340 32.30 -0.90 5.59
N ALA A 341 33.31 -1.58 5.04
CA ALA A 341 33.62 -2.96 5.33
C ALA A 341 34.19 -3.10 6.74
N GLU A 342 35.10 -2.21 7.18
CA GLU A 342 35.62 -2.16 8.56
C GLU A 342 34.51 -2.00 9.61
N PHE A 343 33.46 -1.21 9.34
CA PHE A 343 32.26 -1.13 10.20
C PHE A 343 31.38 -2.41 10.23
N ASN A 344 31.63 -3.37 9.34
CA ASN A 344 30.96 -4.68 9.30
C ASN A 344 31.88 -5.85 9.65
N THR A 345 33.19 -5.63 9.80
CA THR A 345 34.20 -6.64 10.15
C THR A 345 35.15 -6.14 11.24
N ASP A 346 34.59 -5.59 12.31
CA ASP A 346 35.24 -5.70 13.62
C ASP A 346 34.45 -6.75 14.41
N PRO A 347 34.98 -7.98 14.58
CA PRO A 347 34.30 -9.02 15.34
C PRO A 347 34.02 -8.62 16.81
N ASP A 348 34.61 -7.51 17.29
CA ASP A 348 34.42 -6.98 18.65
C ASP A 348 33.62 -5.66 18.74
N GLN A 349 33.21 -5.01 17.64
CA GLN A 349 32.27 -3.88 17.72
C GLN A 349 30.83 -4.32 17.43
N LYS A 350 30.04 -4.41 18.50
CA LYS A 350 28.60 -4.69 18.41
C LYS A 350 27.90 -3.69 17.48
N PRO A 351 27.25 -4.12 16.38
CA PRO A 351 26.42 -3.26 15.56
C PRO A 351 25.34 -2.60 16.43
N ARG A 352 24.92 -1.36 16.08
CA ARG A 352 23.73 -0.75 16.69
C ARG A 352 22.60 -1.77 16.63
N HIS A 353 22.19 -2.23 17.81
CA HIS A 353 21.17 -3.26 17.97
C HIS A 353 19.88 -2.74 17.32
N VAL A 354 19.58 -3.16 16.09
CA VAL A 354 18.18 -3.31 15.69
C VAL A 354 17.70 -4.40 16.62
N GLU A 355 16.92 -4.05 17.65
CA GLU A 355 16.31 -5.05 18.51
C GLU A 355 15.54 -6.01 17.60
N THR A 356 16.10 -7.21 17.42
CA THR A 356 15.38 -8.31 16.79
C THR A 356 14.06 -8.42 17.53
N PRO A 357 12.92 -8.47 16.82
CA PRO A 357 11.63 -8.61 17.48
C PRO A 357 11.71 -9.79 18.45
N PRO A 358 11.10 -9.70 19.64
CA PRO A 358 11.13 -10.78 20.61
C PRO A 358 10.75 -12.12 19.97
N ALA A 359 11.47 -13.19 20.31
CA ALA A 359 11.33 -14.48 19.62
C ALA A 359 9.90 -15.05 19.71
N ASP A 360 9.21 -14.76 20.81
CA ASP A 360 7.79 -15.02 21.04
C ASP A 360 6.89 -14.27 20.05
N VAL A 361 7.20 -13.00 19.72
CA VAL A 361 6.47 -12.22 18.71
C VAL A 361 6.69 -12.80 17.31
N VAL A 362 7.93 -13.16 16.97
CA VAL A 362 8.26 -13.79 15.69
C VAL A 362 7.51 -15.13 15.54
N ALA A 363 7.53 -15.96 16.58
CA ALA A 363 6.84 -17.25 16.59
C ALA A 363 5.32 -17.08 16.50
N ALA A 364 4.73 -16.15 17.27
CA ALA A 364 3.30 -15.87 17.23
C ALA A 364 2.86 -15.33 15.87
N VAL A 365 3.66 -14.48 15.21
CA VAL A 365 3.33 -13.99 13.87
C VAL A 365 3.44 -15.10 12.83
N ALA A 366 4.45 -15.98 12.91
CA ALA A 366 4.54 -17.14 12.03
C ALA A 366 3.32 -18.06 12.19
N ALA A 367 2.94 -18.40 13.43
CA ALA A 367 1.73 -19.16 13.73
C ALA A 367 0.46 -18.45 13.24
N GLY A 368 0.38 -17.13 13.43
CA GLY A 368 -0.72 -16.30 12.95
C GLY A 368 -0.85 -16.29 11.42
N ARG A 369 0.25 -16.32 10.67
CA ARG A 369 0.20 -16.45 9.20
C ARG A 369 -0.39 -17.80 8.78
N VAL A 370 -0.02 -18.89 9.46
CA VAL A 370 -0.59 -20.22 9.22
C VAL A 370 -2.09 -20.24 9.55
N GLU A 371 -2.50 -19.72 10.70
CA GLU A 371 -3.93 -19.67 11.06
C GLU A 371 -4.72 -18.77 10.09
N LEU A 372 -4.14 -17.66 9.61
CA LEU A 372 -4.78 -16.80 8.62
C LEU A 372 -5.01 -17.52 7.28
N GLU A 373 -4.08 -18.39 6.87
CA GLU A 373 -4.26 -19.26 5.69
C GLU A 373 -5.37 -20.29 5.90
N THR A 374 -5.46 -20.89 7.08
CA THR A 374 -6.57 -21.80 7.43
C THR A 374 -7.90 -21.05 7.41
N LEU A 375 -7.96 -19.87 8.03
CA LEU A 375 -9.16 -19.04 8.12
C LEU A 375 -9.64 -18.56 6.75
N MET A 376 -8.72 -18.32 5.82
CA MET A 376 -9.04 -17.97 4.43
C MET A 376 -10.02 -18.97 3.80
N TRP A 377 -9.83 -20.27 4.03
CA TRP A 377 -10.68 -21.32 3.47
C TRP A 377 -12.03 -21.48 4.18
N ALA A 378 -12.17 -20.95 5.39
CA ALA A 378 -13.45 -20.91 6.11
C ALA A 378 -14.38 -19.78 5.63
N VAL A 379 -13.93 -18.91 4.72
CA VAL A 379 -14.73 -17.81 4.17
C VAL A 379 -14.88 -17.91 2.64
N PRO A 380 -15.98 -17.37 2.07
CA PRO A 380 -16.19 -17.38 0.62
C PRO A 380 -15.08 -16.63 -0.13
N ALA A 381 -14.73 -17.07 -1.34
CA ALA A 381 -13.60 -16.54 -2.11
C ALA A 381 -13.66 -15.00 -2.29
N ARG A 382 -14.87 -14.46 -2.48
CA ARG A 382 -15.10 -13.00 -2.63
C ARG A 382 -14.68 -12.15 -1.41
N GLN A 383 -14.61 -12.74 -0.21
CA GLN A 383 -14.29 -12.01 1.03
C GLN A 383 -12.81 -12.13 1.42
N ARG A 384 -12.10 -13.11 0.87
CA ARG A 384 -10.70 -13.43 1.20
C ARG A 384 -9.72 -12.28 0.95
N PRO A 385 -9.80 -11.52 -0.16
CA PRO A 385 -8.83 -10.46 -0.41
C PRO A 385 -8.75 -9.44 0.73
N ALA A 386 -9.91 -8.98 1.23
CA ALA A 386 -9.96 -8.04 2.34
C ALA A 386 -9.51 -8.68 3.67
N LEU A 387 -9.93 -9.92 3.94
CA LEU A 387 -9.54 -10.65 5.15
C LEU A 387 -8.02 -10.83 5.22
N LEU A 388 -7.41 -11.36 4.16
CA LEU A 388 -5.97 -11.60 4.06
C LEU A 388 -5.18 -10.29 4.16
N GLN A 389 -5.68 -9.23 3.53
CA GLN A 389 -5.00 -7.95 3.52
C GLN A 389 -4.98 -7.29 4.90
N VAL A 390 -6.11 -7.25 5.59
CA VAL A 390 -6.17 -6.74 6.97
C VAL A 390 -5.35 -7.63 7.92
N GLY A 391 -5.49 -8.96 7.81
CA GLY A 391 -4.78 -9.91 8.66
C GLY A 391 -3.25 -9.80 8.51
N HIS A 392 -2.74 -9.82 7.28
CA HIS A 392 -1.30 -9.67 7.04
C HIS A 392 -0.78 -8.29 7.46
N GLN A 393 -1.57 -7.21 7.30
CA GLN A 393 -1.15 -5.87 7.73
C GLN A 393 -1.01 -5.76 9.26
N LEU A 394 -1.91 -6.39 10.02
CA LEU A 394 -1.82 -6.43 11.48
C LEU A 394 -0.61 -7.27 11.92
N LEU A 395 -0.36 -8.43 11.29
CA LEU A 395 0.78 -9.30 11.59
C LEU A 395 2.12 -8.60 11.30
N ASP A 396 2.22 -7.89 10.17
CA ASP A 396 3.38 -7.07 9.83
C ASP A 396 3.56 -5.88 10.79
N ARG A 397 2.47 -5.37 11.38
CA ARG A 397 2.54 -4.32 12.41
C ARG A 397 3.10 -4.87 13.72
N ALA A 398 2.67 -6.06 14.16
CA ALA A 398 3.22 -6.72 15.35
C ALA A 398 4.73 -6.99 15.24
N LEU A 399 5.20 -7.46 14.08
CA LEU A 399 6.63 -7.64 13.84
C LEU A 399 7.40 -6.32 13.94
N ARG A 400 6.89 -5.25 13.31
CA ARG A 400 7.56 -3.94 13.32
C ARG A 400 7.58 -3.29 14.70
N GLU A 401 6.52 -3.43 15.47
CA GLU A 401 6.41 -2.86 16.82
C GLU A 401 7.05 -3.74 17.89
N GLY A 402 7.37 -5.00 17.56
CA GLY A 402 7.92 -5.97 18.51
C GLY A 402 6.94 -6.33 19.64
N ARG A 403 5.62 -6.27 19.38
CA ARG A 403 4.56 -6.44 20.38
C ARG A 403 3.42 -7.29 19.82
N LEU A 404 2.89 -8.19 20.65
CA LEU A 404 1.70 -8.99 20.32
C LEU A 404 0.40 -8.17 20.33
N ARG A 405 0.40 -7.02 21.01
CA ARG A 405 -0.74 -6.12 21.09
C ARG A 405 -0.43 -4.83 20.35
N VAL A 406 -1.15 -4.59 19.27
CA VAL A 406 -0.93 -3.45 18.37
C VAL A 406 -2.20 -2.61 18.20
N PRO A 407 -2.08 -1.28 18.05
CA PRO A 407 -3.23 -0.44 17.73
C PRO A 407 -3.79 -0.84 16.36
N CYS A 408 -5.11 -0.90 16.23
CA CYS A 408 -5.81 -1.24 14.98
C CYS A 408 -6.98 -0.29 14.62
N PRO A 409 -6.81 1.05 14.69
CA PRO A 409 -7.87 1.97 14.28
C PRO A 409 -8.32 1.71 12.85
N GLU A 410 -9.64 1.56 12.65
CA GLU A 410 -10.23 1.22 11.34
C GLU A 410 -9.82 2.19 10.22
N ARG A 411 -9.60 3.47 10.56
CA ARG A 411 -9.18 4.52 9.61
C ARG A 411 -7.74 4.34 9.15
N ASP A 412 -6.86 3.92 10.05
CA ASP A 412 -5.45 3.72 9.73
C ASP A 412 -5.29 2.42 8.96
N LEU A 413 -6.10 1.40 9.28
CA LEU A 413 -6.19 0.20 8.47
C LEU A 413 -6.72 0.49 7.07
N LEU A 414 -7.67 1.42 6.90
CA LEU A 414 -8.10 1.87 5.58
C LEU A 414 -6.93 2.44 4.77
N LEU A 415 -6.11 3.31 5.38
CA LEU A 415 -4.93 3.91 4.75
C LEU A 415 -3.84 2.88 4.42
N ASP A 416 -3.59 1.94 5.33
CA ASP A 416 -2.55 0.93 5.17
C ASP A 416 -2.92 -0.14 4.14
N THR A 417 -4.19 -0.52 4.09
CA THR A 417 -4.68 -1.56 3.18
C THR A 417 -5.18 -1.00 1.85
N GLY A 418 -5.46 0.30 1.74
CA GLY A 418 -6.06 0.88 0.54
C GLY A 418 -7.48 0.37 0.25
N LEU A 419 -8.13 -0.32 1.20
CA LEU A 419 -9.52 -0.77 1.07
C LEU A 419 -10.47 0.44 0.96
N GLY A 420 -11.56 0.27 0.21
CA GLY A 420 -12.44 1.39 -0.15
C GLY A 420 -13.33 1.90 0.98
N ASP A 421 -13.57 1.12 2.03
CA ASP A 421 -14.49 1.50 3.09
C ASP A 421 -14.22 0.82 4.45
N ARG A 422 -14.65 1.48 5.54
CA ARG A 422 -14.48 1.00 6.93
C ARG A 422 -15.36 -0.20 7.28
N LYS A 423 -16.49 -0.41 6.59
CA LYS A 423 -17.38 -1.55 6.84
C LYS A 423 -16.68 -2.85 6.44
N THR A 424 -15.92 -2.83 5.35
CA THR A 424 -15.09 -3.94 4.90
C THR A 424 -13.97 -4.25 5.89
N VAL A 425 -13.26 -3.23 6.37
CA VAL A 425 -12.22 -3.39 7.42
C VAL A 425 -12.82 -3.98 8.70
N ARG A 426 -13.95 -3.43 9.19
CA ARG A 426 -14.63 -3.93 10.39
C ARG A 426 -15.09 -5.38 10.23
N ALA A 427 -15.61 -5.73 9.06
CA ALA A 427 -16.06 -7.08 8.77
C ALA A 427 -14.87 -8.08 8.69
N ALA A 428 -13.68 -7.63 8.27
CA ALA A 428 -12.47 -8.43 8.37
C ALA A 428 -12.02 -8.60 9.82
N LEU A 429 -11.92 -7.50 10.59
CA LEU A 429 -11.56 -7.54 12.02
C LEU A 429 -12.47 -8.45 12.83
N ALA A 430 -13.78 -8.41 12.59
CA ALA A 430 -14.74 -9.29 13.27
C ALA A 430 -14.51 -10.78 13.00
N ARG A 431 -13.98 -11.15 11.82
CA ARG A 431 -13.65 -12.53 11.47
C ARG A 431 -12.30 -12.98 12.01
N LEU A 432 -11.37 -12.04 12.18
CA LEU A 432 -10.07 -12.28 12.80
C LEU A 432 -10.19 -12.46 14.32
N ASN A 433 -11.15 -11.74 14.93
CA ASN A 433 -11.43 -11.82 16.36
C ASN A 433 -11.85 -13.23 16.80
N GLY A 434 -11.24 -13.72 17.88
CA GLY A 434 -11.45 -15.06 18.44
C GLY A 434 -10.76 -16.19 17.66
N ARG A 435 -10.13 -15.89 16.51
CA ARG A 435 -9.41 -16.88 15.69
C ARG A 435 -7.93 -16.57 15.63
N LEU A 436 -7.57 -15.42 15.05
CA LEU A 436 -6.19 -14.96 14.94
C LEU A 436 -5.70 -14.29 16.24
N GLY A 437 -6.64 -13.73 17.01
CA GLY A 437 -6.36 -12.96 18.22
C GLY A 437 -7.63 -12.34 18.79
N THR A 438 -7.48 -11.47 19.78
CA THR A 438 -8.59 -10.77 20.44
C THR A 438 -8.63 -9.30 20.02
N LEU A 439 -9.80 -8.83 19.60
CA LEU A 439 -10.06 -7.42 19.28
C LEU A 439 -10.58 -6.69 20.54
N HIS A 440 -9.75 -5.80 21.08
CA HIS A 440 -10.07 -4.97 22.24
C HIS A 440 -10.75 -3.67 21.78
N THR A 441 -12.06 -3.59 21.99
CA THR A 441 -12.88 -2.41 21.62
C THR A 441 -13.18 -1.47 22.79
N ASP A 442 -13.00 -1.96 24.01
CA ASP A 442 -13.12 -1.25 25.29
C ASP A 442 -12.02 -0.22 25.50
N CYS A 443 -10.90 -0.39 24.82
CA CYS A 443 -9.78 0.54 24.82
C CYS A 443 -10.19 1.92 24.31
N LEU A 444 -11.26 2.04 23.51
CA LEU A 444 -11.81 3.30 23.01
C LEU A 444 -12.57 4.09 24.10
N SER A 445 -11.95 5.15 24.60
CA SER A 445 -12.57 6.12 25.50
C SER A 445 -13.39 7.16 24.73
N LEU A 446 -14.70 7.18 24.99
CA LEU A 446 -15.63 8.17 24.42
C LEU A 446 -15.46 9.57 25.03
N THR A 447 -14.86 9.65 26.21
CA THR A 447 -14.60 10.91 26.94
C THR A 447 -13.21 11.48 26.62
N ALA A 448 -12.23 10.63 26.33
CA ALA A 448 -10.90 11.03 25.88
C ALA A 448 -10.74 10.78 24.37
N ARG A 449 -11.41 11.63 23.57
CA ARG A 449 -11.50 11.51 22.10
C ARG A 449 -10.14 11.53 21.38
N ASP A 450 -9.08 11.96 22.07
CA ASP A 450 -7.73 12.10 21.51
C ASP A 450 -6.77 10.96 21.89
N SER A 451 -7.12 10.07 22.82
CA SER A 451 -6.11 9.19 23.47
C SER A 451 -6.33 7.70 23.31
N THR A 452 -7.31 7.23 22.52
CA THR A 452 -7.67 5.81 22.49
C THR A 452 -8.16 5.32 21.14
N SER A 453 -7.74 4.11 20.75
CA SER A 453 -8.19 3.39 19.56
C SER A 453 -8.41 1.92 19.87
N TYR A 454 -9.08 1.19 18.97
CA TYR A 454 -9.12 -0.27 19.07
C TYR A 454 -7.70 -0.84 19.04
N GLU A 455 -7.50 -1.96 19.72
CA GLU A 455 -6.25 -2.70 19.74
C GLU A 455 -6.51 -4.16 19.38
N PHE A 456 -5.55 -4.79 18.71
CA PHE A 456 -5.61 -6.21 18.36
C PHE A 456 -4.47 -6.93 19.06
N GLU A 457 -4.79 -7.96 19.83
CA GLU A 457 -3.83 -8.81 20.54
C GLU A 457 -3.77 -10.19 19.89
N PHE A 458 -2.59 -10.58 19.41
CA PHE A 458 -2.37 -11.88 18.79
C PHE A 458 -2.29 -13.00 19.81
N ASN A 459 -2.79 -14.18 19.44
CA ASN A 459 -2.62 -15.38 20.25
C ASN A 459 -1.13 -15.71 20.40
N SER A 460 -0.69 -16.03 21.61
CA SER A 460 0.65 -16.59 21.83
C SER A 460 0.80 -17.90 21.06
N ALA A 461 2.00 -18.18 20.56
CA ALA A 461 2.29 -19.46 19.93
C ALA A 461 2.07 -20.61 20.96
N PRO A 462 1.50 -21.75 20.56
CA PRO A 462 1.42 -22.91 21.44
C PRO A 462 2.83 -23.33 21.88
N GLU A 463 3.00 -23.65 23.17
CA GLU A 463 4.29 -24.10 23.71
C GLU A 463 4.74 -25.38 22.99
N GLN A 464 5.57 -25.24 21.97
CA GLN A 464 6.28 -26.37 21.37
C GLN A 464 7.57 -26.58 22.17
N GLY A 465 7.61 -27.68 22.92
CA GLY A 465 8.83 -28.13 23.59
C GLY A 465 9.95 -28.29 22.57
N GLY A 466 11.06 -27.57 22.80
CA GLY A 466 12.22 -27.50 21.91
C GLY A 466 12.30 -26.15 21.19
N ARG A 467 13.19 -25.27 21.65
CA ARG A 467 13.49 -24.00 20.98
C ARG A 467 14.31 -24.25 19.72
N GLN A 468 13.64 -24.43 18.58
CA GLN A 468 14.29 -24.29 17.29
C GLN A 468 14.43 -22.79 16.99
N ILE A 469 15.66 -22.34 16.71
CA ILE A 469 15.90 -20.97 16.22
C ILE A 469 15.20 -20.89 14.85
N PRO A 470 14.16 -20.04 14.67
CA PRO A 470 13.54 -19.88 13.37
C PRO A 470 14.60 -19.38 12.38
N PRO A 471 14.60 -19.86 11.11
CA PRO A 471 15.46 -19.26 10.09
C PRO A 471 15.15 -17.75 9.97
N PRO A 472 16.12 -16.92 9.56
CA PRO A 472 15.88 -15.50 9.36
C PRO A 472 14.70 -15.29 8.40
N VAL A 473 13.60 -14.76 8.90
CA VAL A 473 12.46 -14.38 8.05
C VAL A 473 12.88 -13.14 7.28
N PHE A 474 12.90 -13.24 5.95
CA PHE A 474 13.04 -12.06 5.10
C PHE A 474 11.72 -11.30 5.14
N ASP A 475 11.64 -10.28 6.00
CA ASP A 475 10.52 -9.34 5.94
C ASP A 475 10.56 -8.62 4.59
N PRO A 476 9.51 -8.69 3.78
CA PRO A 476 9.44 -7.87 2.58
C PRO A 476 9.47 -6.40 3.03
N PRO A 477 10.23 -5.53 2.35
CA PRO A 477 10.23 -4.11 2.69
C PRO A 477 8.79 -3.58 2.66
N PRO A 478 8.41 -2.69 3.61
CA PRO A 478 7.05 -2.21 3.70
C PRO A 478 6.62 -1.62 2.37
N VAL A 479 5.45 -2.03 1.90
CA VAL A 479 4.90 -1.50 0.67
C VAL A 479 4.61 -0.01 0.88
N PRO A 480 5.11 0.88 0.00
CA PRO A 480 4.77 2.28 -0.04
C PRO A 480 3.27 2.52 0.07
N ARG A 481 2.97 3.55 0.86
CA ARG A 481 1.62 3.94 1.20
C ARG A 481 0.80 4.19 -0.07
N GLY A 482 -0.44 3.72 -0.08
CA GLY A 482 -1.38 3.87 -1.19
C GLY A 482 -1.21 2.92 -2.37
N LEU A 483 -0.13 2.11 -2.45
CA LEU A 483 0.04 1.19 -3.58
C LEU A 483 -1.11 0.17 -3.68
N TRP A 484 -1.55 -0.37 -2.55
CA TRP A 484 -2.65 -1.34 -2.56
C TRP A 484 -3.98 -0.76 -3.05
N ALA A 485 -4.16 0.57 -2.96
CA ALA A 485 -5.34 1.25 -3.48
C ALA A 485 -5.33 1.36 -5.02
N THR A 486 -4.15 1.27 -5.66
CA THR A 486 -4.01 1.34 -7.12
C THR A 486 -3.99 -0.03 -7.79
N LEU A 487 -3.83 -1.10 -7.01
CA LEU A 487 -3.74 -2.47 -7.52
C LEU A 487 -5.09 -3.22 -7.47
N PRO A 488 -5.33 -4.19 -8.37
CA PRO A 488 -6.47 -5.08 -8.27
C PRO A 488 -6.53 -5.81 -6.92
N ARG A 489 -7.75 -6.07 -6.41
CA ARG A 489 -7.95 -6.64 -5.06
C ARG A 489 -7.20 -7.96 -4.81
N SER A 490 -7.07 -8.81 -5.83
CA SER A 490 -6.37 -10.09 -5.71
C SER A 490 -4.84 -9.96 -5.69
N SER A 491 -4.27 -8.79 -6.00
CA SER A 491 -2.82 -8.58 -6.06
C SER A 491 -2.14 -8.85 -4.72
N HIS A 492 -2.72 -8.44 -3.60
CA HIS A 492 -2.12 -8.67 -2.29
C HIS A 492 -1.96 -10.16 -1.96
N ALA A 493 -3.01 -10.96 -2.19
CA ALA A 493 -2.98 -12.39 -1.93
C ALA A 493 -1.96 -13.10 -2.84
N LEU A 494 -1.97 -12.80 -4.14
CA LEU A 494 -1.03 -13.37 -5.11
C LEU A 494 0.43 -13.05 -4.75
N TRP A 495 0.71 -11.80 -4.38
CA TRP A 495 2.06 -11.39 -3.99
C TRP A 495 2.53 -12.07 -2.69
N ARG A 496 1.65 -12.16 -1.67
CA ARG A 496 1.95 -12.87 -0.42
C ARG A 496 2.22 -14.34 -0.65
N THR A 497 1.44 -15.00 -1.51
CA THR A 497 1.69 -16.39 -1.87
C THR A 497 3.05 -16.54 -2.56
N LEU A 498 3.41 -15.65 -3.48
CA LEU A 498 4.72 -15.69 -4.16
C LEU A 498 5.90 -15.50 -3.22
N LEU A 499 5.78 -14.68 -2.17
CA LEU A 499 6.85 -14.48 -1.18
C LEU A 499 7.14 -15.73 -0.34
N ARG A 500 6.20 -16.67 -0.25
CA ARG A 500 6.36 -17.92 0.51
C ARG A 500 6.87 -19.08 -0.34
N LEU A 501 6.90 -18.92 -1.66
CA LEU A 501 7.32 -19.97 -2.58
C LEU A 501 8.81 -19.81 -2.89
N ASP A 502 9.55 -20.91 -2.81
CA ASP A 502 11.01 -20.92 -3.03
C ASP A 502 11.41 -20.79 -4.51
N GLY A 503 10.44 -20.76 -5.43
CA GLY A 503 10.70 -20.71 -6.88
C GLY A 503 9.53 -20.21 -7.73
N PRO A 504 9.75 -20.08 -9.05
CA PRO A 504 8.72 -19.69 -10.00
C PRO A 504 7.53 -20.66 -10.01
N VAL A 505 6.32 -20.14 -10.17
CA VAL A 505 5.08 -20.92 -10.14
C VAL A 505 4.14 -20.60 -11.30
N ASP A 506 3.42 -21.60 -11.82
CA ASP A 506 2.40 -21.41 -12.85
C ASP A 506 1.21 -20.58 -12.34
N LEU A 507 0.56 -19.85 -13.26
CA LEU A 507 -0.60 -19.02 -12.98
C LEU A 507 -1.75 -19.81 -12.32
N ALA A 508 -1.99 -21.06 -12.74
CA ALA A 508 -3.06 -21.88 -12.22
C ALA A 508 -2.82 -22.25 -10.75
N ASP A 509 -1.64 -22.78 -10.45
CA ASP A 509 -1.25 -23.18 -9.11
C ASP A 509 -1.18 -21.97 -8.17
N LEU A 510 -0.67 -20.84 -8.65
CA LEU A 510 -0.62 -19.60 -7.89
C LEU A 510 -2.01 -19.09 -7.54
N GLY A 511 -2.94 -19.08 -8.48
CA GLY A 511 -4.31 -18.61 -8.21
C GLY A 511 -5.05 -19.50 -7.20
N VAL A 512 -4.82 -20.81 -7.21
CA VAL A 512 -5.37 -21.73 -6.21
C VAL A 512 -4.76 -21.46 -4.84
N LYS A 513 -3.43 -21.40 -4.74
CA LYS A 513 -2.71 -21.15 -3.48
C LYS A 513 -2.97 -19.76 -2.88
N ALA A 514 -3.34 -18.78 -3.71
CA ALA A 514 -3.76 -17.45 -3.29
C ALA A 514 -5.26 -17.35 -2.94
N GLY A 515 -6.01 -18.45 -3.02
CA GLY A 515 -7.39 -18.54 -2.57
C GLY A 515 -8.42 -17.91 -3.51
N LEU A 516 -8.13 -17.81 -4.82
CA LEU A 516 -9.07 -17.24 -5.82
C LEU A 516 -10.24 -18.19 -6.15
N VAL A 517 -10.12 -19.47 -5.82
CA VAL A 517 -11.13 -20.52 -5.99
C VAL A 517 -11.88 -20.79 -4.70
N GLU A 518 -13.06 -21.41 -4.70
CA GLU A 518 -13.80 -21.65 -3.46
C GLU A 518 -13.15 -22.73 -2.60
N THR A 519 -12.69 -23.83 -3.19
CA THR A 519 -11.99 -24.92 -2.49
C THR A 519 -10.56 -25.12 -2.99
N SER A 520 -9.67 -25.64 -2.16
CA SER A 520 -8.25 -25.84 -2.51
C SER A 520 -8.02 -26.88 -3.62
N THR A 521 -9.02 -27.69 -3.93
CA THR A 521 -9.02 -28.70 -5.00
C THR A 521 -9.57 -28.19 -6.34
N ASP A 522 -10.16 -27.00 -6.35
CA ASP A 522 -10.77 -26.44 -7.56
C ASP A 522 -9.74 -25.97 -8.58
N VAL A 523 -10.15 -25.97 -9.85
CA VAL A 523 -9.38 -25.41 -10.95
C VAL A 523 -9.88 -23.99 -11.26
N LEU A 524 -8.95 -23.06 -11.54
CA LEU A 524 -9.34 -21.70 -11.95
C LEU A 524 -10.19 -21.70 -13.22
N SER A 525 -11.37 -21.10 -13.11
CA SER A 525 -12.22 -20.72 -14.23
C SER A 525 -11.54 -19.68 -15.14
N LYS A 526 -12.07 -19.50 -16.36
CA LYS A 526 -11.53 -18.52 -17.32
C LYS A 526 -11.52 -17.09 -16.76
N SER A 527 -12.56 -16.69 -16.03
CA SER A 527 -12.66 -15.36 -15.41
C SER A 527 -11.66 -15.19 -14.27
N GLN A 528 -11.47 -16.21 -13.43
CA GLN A 528 -10.45 -16.19 -12.37
C GLN A 528 -9.03 -16.13 -12.93
N ARG A 529 -8.73 -16.88 -14.01
CA ARG A 529 -7.44 -16.78 -14.71
C ARG A 529 -7.20 -15.38 -15.26
N SER A 530 -8.22 -14.76 -15.87
CA SER A 530 -8.14 -13.37 -16.35
C SER A 530 -7.91 -12.38 -15.21
N THR A 531 -8.58 -12.57 -14.08
CA THR A 531 -8.41 -11.74 -12.87
C THR A 531 -6.99 -11.88 -12.30
N ALA A 532 -6.50 -13.11 -12.13
CA ALA A 532 -5.15 -13.39 -11.66
C ALA A 532 -4.09 -12.79 -12.58
N LYS A 533 -4.25 -12.98 -13.90
CA LYS A 533 -3.36 -12.41 -14.92
C LYS A 533 -3.31 -10.88 -14.82
N SER A 534 -4.47 -10.21 -14.74
CA SER A 534 -4.54 -8.76 -14.64
C SER A 534 -3.86 -8.24 -13.37
N ALA A 535 -4.06 -8.94 -12.24
CA ALA A 535 -3.43 -8.61 -10.97
C ALA A 535 -1.89 -8.80 -10.97
N LEU A 536 -1.39 -9.86 -11.61
CA LEU A 536 0.05 -10.13 -11.75
C LEU A 536 0.73 -9.15 -12.70
N VAL A 537 0.06 -8.76 -13.79
CA VAL A 537 0.54 -7.69 -14.68
C VAL A 537 0.65 -6.38 -13.91
N ALA A 538 -0.36 -6.02 -13.11
CA ALA A 538 -0.32 -4.82 -12.28
C ALA A 538 0.83 -4.87 -11.25
N LEU A 539 1.04 -6.03 -10.60
CA LEU A 539 2.16 -6.25 -9.70
C LEU A 539 3.53 -6.16 -10.41
N ALA A 540 3.63 -6.64 -11.65
CA ALA A 540 4.85 -6.59 -12.44
C ALA A 540 5.19 -5.15 -12.85
N LYS A 541 4.18 -4.38 -13.26
CA LYS A 541 4.30 -2.93 -13.50
C LYS A 541 4.73 -2.18 -12.22
N ALA A 542 4.26 -2.64 -11.06
CA ALA A 542 4.71 -2.17 -9.75
C ALA A 542 6.06 -2.75 -9.28
N GLY A 543 6.76 -3.52 -10.12
CA GLY A 543 8.08 -4.09 -9.81
C GLY A 543 8.11 -5.16 -8.72
N MET A 544 6.94 -5.69 -8.32
CA MET A 544 6.78 -6.62 -7.20
C MET A 544 6.82 -8.09 -7.59
N VAL A 545 6.62 -8.38 -8.89
CA VAL A 545 6.72 -9.73 -9.46
C VAL A 545 7.40 -9.67 -10.81
N ARG A 546 7.93 -10.80 -11.27
CA ARG A 546 8.43 -11.00 -12.62
C ARG A 546 7.98 -12.35 -13.16
N VAL A 547 8.05 -12.49 -14.47
CA VAL A 547 7.75 -13.73 -15.20
C VAL A 547 9.02 -14.26 -15.84
N ASP A 548 9.17 -15.59 -15.89
CA ASP A 548 10.26 -16.26 -16.59
C ASP A 548 9.90 -16.62 -18.05
N GLU A 549 10.85 -17.22 -18.77
CA GLU A 549 10.70 -17.66 -20.16
C GLU A 549 9.68 -18.81 -20.34
N HIS A 550 9.24 -19.43 -19.25
CA HIS A 550 8.24 -20.50 -19.23
C HIS A 550 6.84 -20.00 -18.87
N GLY A 551 6.70 -18.72 -18.53
CA GLY A 551 5.43 -18.13 -18.09
C GLY A 551 5.14 -18.31 -16.60
N HIS A 552 6.12 -18.75 -15.81
CA HIS A 552 6.00 -18.86 -14.36
C HIS A 552 6.30 -17.54 -13.67
N TRP A 553 5.58 -17.27 -12.59
CA TRP A 553 5.65 -16.04 -11.83
C TRP A 553 6.47 -16.23 -10.57
N GLN A 554 7.24 -15.21 -10.21
CA GLN A 554 7.96 -15.16 -8.94
C GLN A 554 7.96 -13.75 -8.37
N ALA A 555 8.12 -13.65 -7.04
CA ALA A 555 8.33 -12.36 -6.39
C ALA A 555 9.59 -11.68 -6.94
N ALA A 556 9.54 -10.35 -7.02
CA ALA A 556 10.64 -9.50 -7.46
C ALA A 556 10.76 -8.27 -6.56
N THR A 557 11.97 -7.75 -6.47
CA THR A 557 12.31 -6.51 -5.75
C THR A 557 12.95 -5.53 -6.73
N ARG A 558 12.21 -5.17 -7.79
CA ARG A 558 12.67 -4.18 -8.77
C ARG A 558 12.38 -2.75 -8.29
N PRO A 559 13.22 -1.77 -8.65
CA PRO A 559 12.86 -0.37 -8.51
C PRO A 559 11.54 -0.10 -9.24
N ARG A 560 10.62 0.57 -8.55
CA ARG A 560 9.35 0.97 -9.14
C ARG A 560 9.52 2.09 -10.13
N SER A 561 8.63 2.15 -11.11
CA SER A 561 8.56 3.30 -12.00
C SER A 561 8.09 4.53 -11.22
N LEU A 562 8.58 5.71 -11.62
CA LEU A 562 8.16 6.99 -11.04
C LEU A 562 6.64 7.18 -11.13
N GLN A 563 6.03 6.70 -12.22
CA GLN A 563 4.58 6.76 -12.43
C GLN A 563 3.83 5.97 -11.36
N VAL A 564 4.24 4.73 -11.08
CA VAL A 564 3.61 3.92 -10.02
C VAL A 564 3.73 4.61 -8.66
N GLU A 565 4.90 5.18 -8.34
CA GLU A 565 5.07 5.93 -7.08
C GLU A 565 4.17 7.16 -7.00
N GLN A 566 4.05 7.95 -8.08
CA GLN A 566 3.16 9.10 -8.14
C GLN A 566 1.69 8.73 -8.00
N GLU A 567 1.24 7.68 -8.71
CA GLU A 567 -0.14 7.18 -8.62
C GLU A 567 -0.45 6.66 -7.21
N SER A 568 0.51 5.95 -6.58
CA SER A 568 0.39 5.46 -5.20
C SER A 568 0.25 6.61 -4.21
N ALA A 569 1.12 7.63 -4.34
CA ALA A 569 1.12 8.80 -3.48
C ALA A 569 -0.17 9.61 -3.64
N ALA A 570 -0.65 9.80 -4.87
CA ALA A 570 -1.90 10.49 -5.14
C ALA A 570 -3.11 9.72 -4.58
N ALA A 571 -3.13 8.39 -4.72
CA ALA A 571 -4.18 7.55 -4.12
C ALA A 571 -4.18 7.64 -2.60
N TYR A 572 -3.00 7.59 -1.98
CA TYR A 572 -2.85 7.77 -0.54
C TYR A 572 -3.33 9.15 -0.08
N ALA A 573 -2.93 10.22 -0.77
CA ALA A 573 -3.29 11.59 -0.42
C ALA A 573 -4.82 11.80 -0.41
N ARG A 574 -5.53 11.28 -1.42
CA ARG A 574 -7.01 11.33 -1.47
C ARG A 574 -7.67 10.62 -0.28
N GLN A 575 -7.16 9.44 0.08
CA GLN A 575 -7.70 8.70 1.23
C GLN A 575 -7.35 9.37 2.56
N LEU A 576 -6.13 9.93 2.67
CA LEU A 576 -5.68 10.65 3.86
C LEU A 576 -6.54 11.88 4.11
N GLU A 577 -6.81 12.68 3.08
CA GLU A 577 -7.67 13.86 3.18
C GLU A 577 -9.06 13.51 3.73
N ALA A 578 -9.70 12.46 3.19
CA ALA A 578 -10.99 11.98 3.69
C ALA A 578 -10.92 11.51 5.17
N VAL A 579 -9.87 10.77 5.53
CA VAL A 579 -9.66 10.30 6.90
C VAL A 579 -9.38 11.44 7.87
N GLU A 580 -8.62 12.45 7.46
CA GLU A 580 -8.32 13.63 8.27
C GLU A 580 -9.55 14.50 8.47
N ALA A 581 -10.37 14.70 7.44
CA ALA A 581 -11.67 15.36 7.55
C ALA A 581 -12.59 14.62 8.55
N GLU A 582 -12.65 13.28 8.48
CA GLU A 582 -13.39 12.48 9.46
C GLU A 582 -12.84 12.61 10.88
N ARG A 583 -11.52 12.61 11.05
CA ARG A 583 -10.86 12.78 12.36
C ARG A 583 -11.16 14.17 12.93
N ALA A 584 -11.08 15.21 12.11
CA ALA A 584 -11.42 16.57 12.49
C ALA A 584 -12.89 16.68 12.93
N ALA A 585 -13.83 16.12 12.16
CA ALA A 585 -15.24 16.09 12.51
C ALA A 585 -15.52 15.33 13.82
N TYR A 586 -14.82 14.21 14.05
CA TYR A 586 -14.94 13.44 15.30
C TYR A 586 -14.42 14.24 16.51
N ARG A 587 -13.26 14.89 16.39
CA ARG A 587 -12.67 15.71 17.46
C ARG A 587 -13.53 16.94 17.77
N ALA A 588 -14.02 17.62 16.73
CA ALA A 588 -14.91 18.77 16.86
C ALA A 588 -16.28 18.43 17.48
N GLY A 589 -16.61 17.15 17.65
CA GLY A 589 -17.89 16.71 18.21
C GLY A 589 -19.07 16.99 17.29
N THR A 590 -18.81 17.21 16.00
CA THR A 590 -19.83 17.52 15.01
C THR A 590 -20.79 16.33 14.89
N THR A 591 -22.03 16.52 15.31
CA THR A 591 -23.09 15.53 15.18
C THR A 591 -23.44 15.39 13.70
N SER A 592 -22.98 14.31 13.08
CA SER A 592 -23.44 13.92 11.75
C SER A 592 -24.96 13.71 11.74
N SER A 593 -25.59 13.86 10.57
CA SER A 593 -27.02 13.53 10.39
C SER A 593 -27.37 12.12 10.87
N TRP A 594 -26.41 11.19 10.79
CA TRP A 594 -26.52 9.84 11.34
C TRP A 594 -26.48 9.80 12.88
N THR A 595 -25.64 10.60 13.54
CA THR A 595 -25.64 10.70 15.01
C THR A 595 -26.91 11.39 15.52
N ALA A 596 -27.41 12.41 14.82
CA ALA A 596 -28.71 13.02 15.10
C ALA A 596 -29.87 12.02 14.92
N GLY A 597 -29.88 11.26 13.82
CA GLY A 597 -30.87 10.22 13.57
C GLY A 597 -30.84 9.09 14.61
N ARG A 598 -29.63 8.67 15.02
CA ARG A 598 -29.44 7.66 16.08
C ARG A 598 -29.88 8.18 17.45
N ALA A 599 -29.57 9.43 17.80
CA ALA A 599 -30.04 10.05 19.03
C ALA A 599 -31.57 10.12 19.07
N ARG A 600 -32.22 10.47 17.95
CA ARG A 600 -33.70 10.41 17.83
C ARG A 600 -34.24 9.00 18.02
N ALA A 601 -33.62 7.99 17.41
CA ALA A 601 -34.04 6.60 17.56
C ALA A 601 -33.89 6.09 19.01
N ILE A 602 -32.80 6.47 19.69
CA ILE A 602 -32.58 6.14 21.11
C ILE A 602 -33.57 6.88 22.00
N LYS A 603 -33.87 8.16 21.71
CA LYS A 603 -34.91 8.92 22.42
C LYS A 603 -36.28 8.27 22.24
N ALA A 604 -36.62 7.83 21.03
CA ALA A 604 -37.85 7.09 20.75
C ALA A 604 -37.89 5.72 21.45
N ALA A 605 -36.75 5.01 21.53
CA ALA A 605 -36.64 3.77 22.29
C ALA A 605 -36.83 4.01 23.80
N LYS A 606 -36.14 5.01 24.38
CA LYS A 606 -36.33 5.43 25.78
C LYS A 606 -37.79 5.84 26.06
N ALA A 607 -38.43 6.55 25.13
CA ALA A 607 -39.84 6.93 25.28
C ALA A 607 -40.75 5.70 25.30
N ARG A 608 -40.47 4.69 24.46
CA ARG A 608 -41.19 3.40 24.51
C ARG A 608 -40.89 2.61 25.79
N GLU A 609 -39.64 2.55 26.22
CA GLU A 609 -39.24 1.90 27.48
C GLU A 609 -39.92 2.59 28.68
N LYS A 610 -39.97 3.93 28.69
CA LYS A 610 -40.65 4.72 29.72
C LYS A 610 -42.17 4.51 29.67
N ALA A 611 -42.79 4.59 28.50
CA ALA A 611 -44.22 4.32 28.37
C ALA A 611 -44.58 2.89 28.80
N TRP A 612 -43.74 1.91 28.45
CA TRP A 612 -43.87 0.54 28.94
C TRP A 612 -43.76 0.48 30.46
N TRP A 613 -42.76 1.13 31.06
CA TRP A 613 -42.56 1.15 32.51
C TRP A 613 -43.72 1.85 33.25
N ASP A 614 -44.19 2.97 32.72
CA ASP A 614 -45.29 3.76 33.29
C ASP A 614 -46.64 3.01 33.20
N ASN A 615 -46.81 2.15 32.18
CA ASN A 615 -47.98 1.28 32.03
C ASN A 615 -47.98 0.07 33.00
N LEU A 616 -46.91 -0.16 33.78
CA LEU A 616 -46.90 -1.20 34.80
C LEU A 616 -47.60 -0.72 36.08
N SER A 617 -48.33 -1.62 36.72
CA SER A 617 -48.93 -1.34 38.03
C SER A 617 -47.87 -0.95 39.07
N PRO A 618 -48.19 -0.12 40.08
CA PRO A 618 -47.24 0.25 41.13
C PRO A 618 -46.59 -0.96 41.81
N ALA A 619 -47.37 -2.02 42.09
CA ALA A 619 -46.87 -3.26 42.66
C ALA A 619 -45.85 -3.97 41.76
N ALA A 620 -46.12 -4.07 40.45
CA ALA A 620 -45.20 -4.68 39.49
C ALA A 620 -43.90 -3.88 39.31
N ARG A 621 -43.96 -2.54 39.42
CA ARG A 621 -42.77 -1.69 39.41
C ARG A 621 -41.91 -1.93 40.65
N VAL A 622 -42.52 -2.00 41.84
CA VAL A 622 -41.82 -2.30 43.11
C VAL A 622 -41.19 -3.68 43.07
N GLU A 623 -41.92 -4.71 42.66
CA GLU A 623 -41.42 -6.08 42.56
C GLU A 623 -40.21 -6.18 41.63
N ARG A 624 -40.30 -5.60 40.42
CA ARG A 624 -39.20 -5.60 39.45
C ARG A 624 -37.99 -4.78 39.91
N ALA A 625 -38.22 -3.64 40.57
CA ALA A 625 -37.15 -2.84 41.14
C ALA A 625 -36.44 -3.60 42.27
N ALA A 626 -37.18 -4.31 43.13
CA ALA A 626 -36.63 -5.16 44.18
C ALA A 626 -35.84 -6.34 43.60
N ALA A 627 -36.36 -7.01 42.57
CA ALA A 627 -35.66 -8.10 41.88
C ALA A 627 -34.33 -7.63 41.26
N LYS A 628 -34.33 -6.49 40.55
CA LYS A 628 -33.11 -5.92 39.98
C LYS A 628 -32.14 -5.39 41.02
N ARG A 629 -32.64 -4.87 42.15
CA ARG A 629 -31.82 -4.50 43.30
C ARG A 629 -31.14 -5.73 43.90
N LEU A 630 -31.88 -6.82 44.07
CA LEU A 630 -31.34 -8.08 44.58
C LEU A 630 -30.27 -8.67 43.64
N GLU A 631 -30.54 -8.72 42.33
CA GLU A 631 -29.55 -9.15 41.33
C GLU A 631 -28.26 -8.31 41.42
N PHE A 632 -28.39 -6.99 41.56
CA PHE A 632 -27.25 -6.09 41.69
C PHE A 632 -26.49 -6.28 43.01
N ASP A 633 -27.21 -6.45 44.11
CA ASP A 633 -26.63 -6.63 45.44
C ASP A 633 -25.89 -7.98 45.57
N GLN A 634 -26.29 -9.00 44.80
CA GLN A 634 -25.61 -10.30 44.72
C GLN A 634 -24.33 -10.28 43.86
N MET A 635 -24.11 -9.25 43.05
CA MET A 635 -22.89 -9.12 42.25
C MET A 635 -21.69 -8.72 43.12
N SER A 636 -20.51 -9.24 42.78
CA SER A 636 -19.25 -8.76 43.37
C SER A 636 -19.03 -7.26 43.08
N ILE A 637 -18.23 -6.58 43.91
CA ILE A 637 -17.94 -5.14 43.75
C ILE A 637 -17.36 -4.82 42.36
N THR A 638 -16.54 -5.71 41.80
CA THR A 638 -15.99 -5.57 40.44
C THR A 638 -17.07 -5.69 39.36
N GLN A 639 -18.00 -6.63 39.50
CA GLN A 639 -19.14 -6.80 38.58
C GLN A 639 -20.09 -5.61 38.67
N GLN A 640 -20.37 -5.12 39.88
CA GLN A 640 -21.16 -3.90 40.11
C GLN A 640 -20.51 -2.67 39.43
N ALA A 641 -19.19 -2.52 39.55
CA ALA A 641 -18.44 -1.43 38.93
C ALA A 641 -18.49 -1.50 37.40
N LYS A 642 -18.32 -2.71 36.83
CA LYS A 642 -18.42 -2.96 35.39
C LYS A 642 -19.83 -2.62 34.86
N LEU A 643 -20.88 -3.11 35.51
CA LEU A 643 -22.25 -2.84 35.10
C LEU A 643 -22.59 -1.34 35.14
N LYS A 644 -22.15 -0.61 36.17
CA LYS A 644 -22.30 0.86 36.24
C LYS A 644 -21.60 1.56 35.08
N ALA A 645 -20.39 1.12 34.72
CA ALA A 645 -19.67 1.67 33.58
C ALA A 645 -20.37 1.38 32.25
N GLU A 646 -20.84 0.16 32.03
CA GLU A 646 -21.57 -0.22 30.81
C GLU A 646 -22.85 0.59 30.62
N LEU A 647 -23.61 0.83 31.71
CA LEU A 647 -24.82 1.65 31.68
C LEU A 647 -24.51 3.12 31.38
N ALA A 648 -23.49 3.69 32.01
CA ALA A 648 -23.04 5.06 31.75
C ALA A 648 -22.55 5.23 30.30
N GLU A 649 -21.73 4.30 29.80
CA GLU A 649 -21.27 4.30 28.41
C GLU A 649 -22.42 4.12 27.41
N ARG A 650 -23.44 3.32 27.74
CA ARG A 650 -24.65 3.20 26.90
C ARG A 650 -25.39 4.54 26.81
N ARG A 651 -25.49 5.30 27.91
CA ARG A 651 -26.07 6.65 27.92
C ARG A 651 -25.24 7.65 27.12
N ILE A 652 -23.91 7.65 27.30
CA ILE A 652 -22.98 8.51 26.53
C ILE A 652 -23.05 8.18 25.03
N ARG A 653 -23.09 6.90 24.66
CA ARG A 653 -23.32 6.47 23.25
C ARG A 653 -24.66 6.93 22.70
N GLY A 654 -25.64 7.17 23.58
CA GLY A 654 -26.95 7.74 23.27
C GLY A 654 -26.98 9.26 23.20
N GLY A 655 -25.85 9.95 23.45
CA GLY A 655 -25.76 11.41 23.45
C GLY A 655 -26.18 12.07 24.76
N LEU A 656 -26.27 11.30 25.86
CA LEU A 656 -26.61 11.82 27.18
C LEU A 656 -25.33 11.97 28.01
N ALA A 657 -25.14 13.14 28.61
CA ALA A 657 -24.05 13.35 29.55
C ALA A 657 -24.36 12.63 30.87
N GLU A 658 -23.45 11.76 31.32
CA GLU A 658 -23.65 11.00 32.56
C GLU A 658 -23.74 11.91 33.79
N LEU A 659 -23.03 13.04 33.78
CA LEU A 659 -23.12 14.06 34.83
C LEU A 659 -24.53 14.67 34.92
N ASP A 660 -25.13 15.03 33.78
CA ASP A 660 -26.46 15.64 33.75
C ASP A 660 -27.53 14.65 34.22
N GLU A 661 -27.44 13.39 33.79
CA GLU A 661 -28.33 12.31 34.23
C GLU A 661 -28.15 12.02 35.74
N TYR A 662 -26.92 12.04 36.25
CA TYR A 662 -26.66 11.88 37.67
C TYR A 662 -27.25 13.03 38.50
N CYS A 663 -27.06 14.28 38.06
CA CYS A 663 -27.64 15.46 38.71
C CYS A 663 -29.18 15.45 38.64
N ALA A 664 -29.77 15.08 37.50
CA ALA A 664 -31.22 14.97 37.34
C ALA A 664 -31.80 13.87 38.23
N TRP A 665 -31.14 12.71 38.31
CA TRP A 665 -31.51 11.62 39.20
C TRP A 665 -31.45 12.05 40.67
N LEU A 666 -30.37 12.72 41.09
CA LEU A 666 -30.24 13.24 42.45
C LEU A 666 -31.39 14.19 42.82
N ARG A 667 -31.71 15.15 41.93
CA ARG A 667 -32.82 16.11 42.15
C ARG A 667 -34.19 15.45 42.15
N SER A 668 -34.34 14.29 41.51
CA SER A 668 -35.61 13.57 41.44
C SER A 668 -35.96 12.80 42.72
N ILE A 669 -35.00 12.59 43.62
CA ILE A 669 -35.21 11.83 44.85
C ILE A 669 -35.68 12.79 45.97
N PRO A 670 -36.82 12.51 46.63
CA PRO A 670 -37.24 13.21 47.83
C PRO A 670 -36.16 13.20 48.92
N ALA A 671 -36.05 14.28 49.69
CA ALA A 671 -34.98 14.48 50.66
C ALA A 671 -34.96 13.43 51.78
N ASP A 672 -36.15 13.04 52.26
CA ASP A 672 -36.39 11.94 53.20
C ASP A 672 -35.94 10.60 52.62
N GLU A 673 -36.34 10.29 51.38
CA GLU A 673 -35.93 9.06 50.69
C GLU A 673 -34.40 9.02 50.47
N TYR A 674 -33.78 10.17 50.18
CA TYR A 674 -32.33 10.26 50.03
C TYR A 674 -31.61 9.92 51.33
N VAL A 675 -32.08 10.46 52.46
CA VAL A 675 -31.53 10.19 53.79
C VAL A 675 -31.68 8.70 54.13
N ASP A 676 -32.85 8.11 53.92
CA ASP A 676 -33.09 6.68 54.18
C ASP A 676 -32.16 5.79 53.35
N ARG A 677 -32.01 6.11 52.05
CA ARG A 677 -31.05 5.42 51.16
C ARG A 677 -29.60 5.60 51.61
N SER A 678 -29.25 6.74 52.19
CA SER A 678 -27.91 7.01 52.71
C SER A 678 -27.62 6.20 53.97
N VAL A 679 -28.58 6.13 54.91
CA VAL A 679 -28.49 5.30 56.12
C VAL A 679 -28.40 3.82 55.75
N GLU A 680 -29.22 3.36 54.81
CA GLU A 680 -29.17 1.99 54.28
C GLU A 680 -27.78 1.68 53.68
N ARG A 681 -27.22 2.58 52.86
CA ARG A 681 -25.88 2.42 52.28
C ARG A 681 -24.78 2.42 53.34
N LYS A 682 -24.89 3.26 54.38
CA LYS A 682 -23.95 3.31 55.51
C LYS A 682 -23.93 1.98 56.26
N ALA A 683 -25.10 1.43 56.59
CA ALA A 683 -25.22 0.13 57.24
C ALA A 683 -24.66 -1.01 56.38
N ARG A 684 -25.00 -1.04 55.08
CA ARG A 684 -24.45 -2.03 54.14
C ARG A 684 -22.92 -1.94 54.02
N PHE A 685 -22.37 -0.73 53.95
CA PHE A 685 -20.93 -0.51 53.87
C PHE A 685 -20.20 -0.95 55.14
N GLN A 686 -20.82 -0.79 56.32
CA GLN A 686 -20.28 -1.28 57.59
C GLN A 686 -20.22 -2.81 57.66
N GLY A 687 -21.14 -3.50 56.99
CA GLY A 687 -21.17 -4.97 56.90
C GLY A 687 -20.11 -5.59 55.98
N LEU A 688 -19.37 -4.79 55.20
CA LEU A 688 -18.33 -5.27 54.29
C LEU A 688 -16.99 -5.53 55.02
N SER A 689 -16.25 -6.55 54.56
CA SER A 689 -14.88 -6.78 55.05
C SER A 689 -13.96 -5.57 54.75
N PRO A 690 -12.83 -5.40 55.46
CA PRO A 690 -11.90 -4.30 55.21
C PRO A 690 -11.41 -4.22 53.75
N ALA A 691 -11.14 -5.36 53.11
CA ALA A 691 -10.71 -5.42 51.71
C ALA A 691 -11.82 -4.99 50.75
N GLU A 692 -13.06 -5.42 50.99
CA GLU A 692 -14.24 -5.04 50.20
C GLU A 692 -14.59 -3.56 50.36
N ARG A 693 -14.44 -3.00 51.57
CA ARG A 693 -14.59 -1.55 51.80
C ARG A 693 -13.60 -0.75 50.95
N GLY A 694 -12.33 -1.18 50.91
CA GLY A 694 -11.30 -0.59 50.06
C GLY A 694 -11.65 -0.66 48.57
N ALA A 695 -12.09 -1.84 48.10
CA ALA A 695 -12.50 -2.04 46.71
C ALA A 695 -13.74 -1.20 46.33
N SER A 696 -14.73 -1.07 47.21
CA SER A 696 -15.94 -0.28 47.00
C SER A 696 -15.64 1.22 46.88
N ILE A 697 -14.78 1.76 47.77
CA ILE A 697 -14.31 3.14 47.70
C ILE A 697 -13.54 3.40 46.40
N ALA A 698 -12.61 2.51 46.04
CA ALA A 698 -11.81 2.64 44.82
C ALA A 698 -12.70 2.59 43.57
N ALA A 699 -13.65 1.66 43.51
CA ALA A 699 -14.61 1.55 42.41
C ALA A 699 -15.43 2.82 42.24
N TRP A 700 -15.94 3.39 43.35
CA TRP A 700 -16.71 4.63 43.31
C TRP A 700 -15.87 5.85 42.92
N ASN A 701 -14.66 5.98 43.46
CA ASN A 701 -13.74 7.06 43.10
C ASN A 701 -13.33 7.00 41.62
N ASN A 702 -13.05 5.81 41.10
CA ASN A 702 -12.74 5.61 39.69
C ASN A 702 -13.93 5.96 38.80
N HIS A 703 -15.15 5.56 39.19
CA HIS A 703 -16.37 5.91 38.46
C HIS A 703 -16.61 7.43 38.43
N ARG A 704 -16.46 8.11 39.57
CA ARG A 704 -16.60 9.58 39.64
C ARG A 704 -15.56 10.30 38.79
N ARG A 705 -14.29 9.89 38.87
CA ARG A 705 -13.20 10.46 38.06
C ARG A 705 -13.44 10.24 36.57
N ARG A 706 -13.91 9.04 36.19
CA ARG A 706 -14.15 8.66 34.79
C ARG A 706 -15.26 9.47 34.13
N TYR A 707 -16.31 9.82 34.87
CA TYR A 707 -17.50 10.50 34.34
C TYR A 707 -17.69 11.94 34.85
N GLY A 708 -16.71 12.48 35.59
CA GLY A 708 -16.75 13.84 36.10
C GLY A 708 -17.84 14.10 37.16
N LEU A 709 -18.27 13.08 37.91
CA LEU A 709 -19.38 13.14 38.88
C LEU A 709 -19.00 13.83 40.21
N HIS A 710 -18.22 14.91 40.15
CA HIS A 710 -17.83 15.65 41.34
C HIS A 710 -19.03 16.45 41.84
N THR A 711 -19.68 15.98 42.91
CA THR A 711 -20.42 16.87 43.81
C THR A 711 -19.42 17.89 44.36
N GLN A 712 -19.71 19.18 44.25
CA GLN A 712 -19.03 20.22 45.02
C GLN A 712 -19.12 19.84 46.50
N GLY A 713 -18.08 19.21 47.02
CA GLY A 713 -17.97 18.89 48.43
C GLY A 713 -17.23 20.02 49.11
N LEU A 714 -17.96 20.83 49.87
CA LEU A 714 -17.38 21.53 51.01
C LEU A 714 -16.55 20.51 51.81
N ALA A 715 -15.28 20.82 52.03
CA ALA A 715 -14.45 20.08 52.95
C ALA A 715 -15.08 20.18 54.34
N VAL A 716 -15.61 19.08 54.87
CA VAL A 716 -16.08 19.03 56.26
C VAL A 716 -14.91 18.51 57.12
N PRO A 717 -14.37 19.31 58.05
CA PRO A 717 -13.42 18.83 59.05
C PRO A 717 -14.14 17.88 60.01
N VAL A 718 -13.42 16.85 60.46
CA VAL A 718 -13.86 15.90 61.47
C VAL A 718 -14.09 16.63 62.80
N GLN A 719 -15.33 16.63 63.31
CA GLN A 719 -15.64 16.93 64.72
C GLN A 719 -16.60 15.87 65.29
N PRO A 720 -16.49 15.55 66.60
CA PRO A 720 -17.17 14.40 67.18
C PRO A 720 -18.61 14.71 67.64
N THR A 721 -19.44 13.67 67.56
CA THR A 721 -20.82 13.53 68.06
C THR A 721 -21.81 14.61 67.62
N ARG A 722 -22.26 14.46 66.36
CA ARG A 722 -23.44 15.14 65.81
C ARG A 722 -24.73 14.51 66.34
N SER A 723 -25.74 15.34 66.60
CA SER A 723 -27.09 14.84 66.87
C SER A 723 -27.65 14.15 65.62
N THR A 724 -28.68 13.31 65.75
CA THR A 724 -29.36 12.68 64.60
C THR A 724 -29.94 13.72 63.63
N ALA A 725 -30.25 14.94 64.09
CA ALA A 725 -30.66 16.05 63.25
C ALA A 725 -29.49 16.63 62.43
N ASP A 726 -28.30 16.78 63.02
CA ASP A 726 -27.11 17.29 62.33
C ASP A 726 -26.51 16.27 61.33
N GLU A 727 -26.63 14.97 61.63
CA GLU A 727 -26.30 13.91 60.66
C GLU A 727 -27.26 13.93 59.47
N ARG A 728 -28.57 14.14 59.70
CA ARG A 728 -29.56 14.31 58.61
C ARG A 728 -29.28 15.53 57.76
N GLN A 729 -28.89 16.65 58.38
CA GLN A 729 -28.53 17.90 57.70
C GLN A 729 -27.33 17.71 56.75
N ALA A 730 -26.29 16.99 57.18
CA ALA A 730 -25.08 16.76 56.40
C ALA A 730 -25.26 15.79 55.22
N LEU A 731 -26.36 15.03 55.20
CA LEU A 731 -26.63 14.07 54.14
C LEU A 731 -27.33 14.70 52.93
N LEU A 732 -28.01 15.83 53.08
CA LEU A 732 -28.75 16.44 51.96
C LEU A 732 -27.81 17.05 50.91
N PRO A 733 -28.03 16.79 49.59
CA PRO A 733 -27.17 17.30 48.53
C PRO A 733 -27.01 18.83 48.48
N ASP A 734 -28.08 19.59 48.79
CA ASP A 734 -28.15 21.06 48.67
C ASP A 734 -28.53 21.78 49.99
N GLY A 735 -28.66 21.04 51.11
CA GLY A 735 -29.07 21.59 52.43
C GLY A 735 -30.58 21.80 52.63
N GLU A 736 -31.01 21.97 53.89
CA GLU A 736 -32.45 22.09 54.26
C GLU A 736 -33.13 23.34 53.71
N ALA A 737 -32.43 24.47 53.61
CA ALA A 737 -33.01 25.71 53.10
C ALA A 737 -33.47 25.59 51.64
N VAL A 738 -32.71 24.85 50.82
CA VAL A 738 -33.07 24.58 49.42
C VAL A 738 -34.19 23.54 49.35
N ARG A 739 -34.18 22.52 50.23
CA ARG A 739 -35.29 21.56 50.37
C ARG A 739 -36.60 22.25 50.71
N ASP A 740 -36.60 23.10 51.72
CA ASP A 740 -37.80 23.76 52.25
C ASP A 740 -38.36 24.76 51.25
N ALA A 741 -37.49 25.48 50.53
CA ALA A 741 -37.89 26.31 49.39
C ALA A 741 -38.55 25.48 48.27
N MET A 742 -37.94 24.35 47.86
CA MET A 742 -38.51 23.48 46.82
C MET A 742 -39.79 22.74 47.26
N PHE A 743 -39.98 22.51 48.55
CA PHE A 743 -41.22 21.95 49.11
C PHE A 743 -42.34 22.99 49.12
N LEU A 744 -42.06 24.21 49.57
CA LEU A 744 -43.00 25.33 49.56
C LEU A 744 -43.42 25.70 48.14
N GLU A 745 -42.50 25.68 47.18
CA GLU A 745 -42.79 25.94 45.76
C GLU A 745 -43.70 24.86 45.14
N ARG A 746 -43.49 23.58 45.51
CA ARG A 746 -44.37 22.47 45.09
C ARG A 746 -45.75 22.51 45.75
N GLN A 747 -45.84 22.88 47.02
CA GLN A 747 -47.11 23.10 47.70
C GLN A 747 -47.88 24.27 47.05
N GLY A 748 -47.20 25.38 46.75
CA GLY A 748 -47.78 26.51 46.04
C GLY A 748 -48.32 26.15 44.65
N ALA A 749 -47.60 25.31 43.90
CA ALA A 749 -48.06 24.84 42.59
C ALA A 749 -49.32 23.94 42.67
N LEU A 750 -49.41 23.09 43.71
CA LEU A 750 -50.59 22.25 43.96
C LEU A 750 -51.85 23.06 44.32
N PHE A 751 -51.70 24.15 45.10
CA PHE A 751 -52.81 25.05 45.40
C PHE A 751 -53.25 25.86 44.17
N GLN A 752 -52.31 26.27 43.30
CA GLN A 752 -52.66 26.92 42.03
C GLN A 752 -53.35 25.98 41.02
N GLU A 753 -53.04 24.68 41.03
CA GLU A 753 -53.75 23.67 40.24
C GLU A 753 -55.16 23.39 40.78
N ALA A 754 -55.33 23.37 42.10
CA ALA A 754 -56.64 23.23 42.75
C ALA A 754 -57.53 24.46 42.49
N ASP A 755 -56.99 25.67 42.55
CA ASP A 755 -57.71 26.91 42.23
C ASP A 755 -58.08 27.01 40.74
N ARG A 756 -57.23 26.50 39.84
CA ARG A 756 -57.57 26.40 38.40
C ARG A 756 -58.66 25.38 38.11
N GLN A 757 -58.74 24.28 38.87
CA GLN A 757 -59.82 23.31 38.74
C GLN A 757 -61.14 23.79 39.39
N ALA A 758 -61.06 24.67 40.38
CA ALA A 758 -62.23 25.29 41.02
C ALA A 758 -62.79 26.50 40.25
N ALA A 759 -61.98 27.14 39.39
CA ALA A 759 -62.36 28.33 38.62
C ALA A 759 -63.00 28.05 37.23
N GLY A 760 -63.09 26.78 36.81
CA GLY A 760 -63.74 26.37 35.55
C GLY A 760 -62.82 26.38 34.33
#